data_AF-A0A182K4N6-F1
#
_entry.id   AF-A0A182K4N6-F1
#
_cell.length_a   1.000
_cell.length_b   1.000
_cell.length_c   1.000
_cell.angle_alpha   90.00
_cell.angle_beta   90.00
_cell.angle_gamma   90.00
#
_symmetry.space_group_name_H-M   'P 1'
#
loop_
_entity.id
_entity.type
_entity.pdbx_description
1 polymer ?
#
loop_
_entity_poly.entity_id
_entity_poly.type
_entity_poly.pdbx_seq_one_letter_code
_entity_poly.pdbx_strand_id
1 'polypeptide(L)'
;MNGTGLMFPTFLLLHNYSLNYVDNSVMNSPQLRTDLTVCYGIFGCYNTTDPWTSARRPIALLPEPPEDLDVSFVIFNGRNRSYPQYLNKFPSYLDLPDSISSTDINPKGMIYFITHGFLERGATKWIEKMMNALLDMDADSTVIVIDWGKGSNPPYNQACANIRLVGNIVGHFIYTMMGQLGLPNLDAVHMIGHSLGSHLSGYTGTMLHDTYNLTLGRITGLDPAELAFTETDTRVRLDPGDAKFVDVVHSDATPFVPKIGLGLLEPIGHVDFYPNGGFNQPGCERNFWKDAGNHRFVSSVFQFFSCSHSRSYLYFTESIRNPMRVVSCGTYDGYTAGECFNCGTSTNHCIEFGMNSVAGYNRLVEERKVSPAEYKPIEMFFLTNSYAPFLTTNFKITIKMAESKESVEHGPEIGKIFLYIGGRDDKIYFNDVPTLFEPGYNYSKVITGRANSEPTSIKIGWEYVTNLLNPLTWRLLTSPRVYIEYVELQTLTQRRVKMCQAANGPITNNELGMLSKENNTTGFLLQTILWMANHEYNNSLINVIHNQTLSADSNKTSGEFSLAEDVRCYGVYGCFPITPPWIDEKRPVAYHPQSPATVDVRYPVFVKSNTDHPKFIDINDPASVRHLGINPKGRIYFITHGYIESGDRPWIRQMVNALIDNDPDQTASCVVIDWRKASNPPYTQTCANIRLIGAITAHVIYLLYEELNMKNLDKVHLLGHSLGSHLCGYAGYHLQKDFGLMLGRITGLDPAEPLFSDTDPLVRLDRSDAKFVDIIHSDGSEWVSKGGLGMYQPIGHVDFYPNGGYNQPGCSDPMNKFIRKHDDSFFWGFQEFFGCNHLRCHQFLTDSILHRCPFIGIGCESYAQFLRGECFECDRDGHYCVEFGLKAKESYTRLIENGIIKDPNAPLSVYMITGAEPPYCRSHFRITLSVSDEEESLIHGGEIGKMSLELHGEGGVRSGKMDFSKDPVYFEPGGNYSAILAGTHVGKLLKVLLTWEYRTNPLNPLTWRLLVVPRVYVQRIRIQLMEMRTSVVVCPLNDAPVRADQENEFKSEYCAS
;
A
#
# COMPACT_ATOMS: atom_id res chain seq x y z
N MET A 1 14.85 -6.52 44.86
CA MET A 1 16.13 -7.18 44.50
C MET A 1 16.10 -7.49 43.02
N ASN A 2 17.22 -7.26 42.36
CA ASN A 2 17.38 -6.95 40.94
C ASN A 2 16.98 -8.07 39.98
N GLY A 3 16.30 -7.69 38.89
CA GLY A 3 16.15 -8.46 37.66
C GLY A 3 16.58 -7.60 36.48
N THR A 4 17.68 -7.98 35.85
CA THR A 4 18.33 -7.37 34.69
C THR A 4 17.52 -7.57 33.40
N GLY A 5 17.23 -6.49 32.67
CA GLY A 5 16.70 -6.51 31.30
C GLY A 5 17.70 -5.87 30.34
N LEU A 6 18.08 -6.62 29.31
CA LEU A 6 19.05 -6.27 28.27
C LEU A 6 18.60 -5.04 27.45
N MET A 7 19.47 -4.02 27.37
CA MET A 7 19.39 -2.95 26.38
C MET A 7 19.92 -3.43 25.03
N PHE A 8 19.15 -3.24 23.96
CA PHE A 8 19.65 -3.24 22.58
C PHE A 8 20.18 -1.84 22.22
N PRO A 9 21.36 -1.71 21.59
CA PRO A 9 21.99 -0.42 21.35
C PRO A 9 21.53 0.16 20.01
N THR A 10 20.96 1.36 20.05
CA THR A 10 20.95 2.29 18.92
C THR A 10 21.31 3.66 19.47
N PHE A 11 21.91 4.53 18.65
CA PHE A 11 22.40 5.89 18.94
C PHE A 11 23.88 6.01 19.30
N LEU A 12 24.66 6.39 18.30
CA LEU A 12 25.71 7.40 18.41
C LEU A 12 26.04 7.94 17.01
N LEU A 13 26.31 9.26 16.95
CA LEU A 13 26.86 10.05 15.84
C LEU A 13 25.86 10.76 14.91
N LEU A 14 25.25 11.84 15.42
CA LEU A 14 24.84 13.01 14.64
C LEU A 14 25.51 14.25 15.26
N HIS A 15 26.64 14.66 14.69
CA HIS A 15 27.23 15.98 14.83
C HIS A 15 28.00 16.24 13.54
N ASN A 16 27.40 16.99 12.61
CA ASN A 16 28.03 18.17 11.99
C ASN A 16 27.34 18.65 10.69
N TYR A 17 27.07 19.96 10.71
CA TYR A 17 26.94 20.95 9.63
C TYR A 17 25.70 21.02 8.73
N SER A 18 25.18 22.25 8.69
CA SER A 18 24.12 22.79 7.84
C SER A 18 24.70 23.70 6.74
N LEU A 19 23.83 24.01 5.76
CA LEU A 19 23.77 25.21 4.88
C LEU A 19 24.48 25.15 3.52
N ASN A 20 23.69 25.31 2.44
CA ASN A 20 23.98 26.17 1.28
C ASN A 20 22.75 26.28 0.33
N TYR A 21 21.97 27.37 0.43
CA TYR A 21 21.67 28.33 -0.67
C TYR A 21 20.65 29.38 -0.19
N VAL A 22 21.14 30.55 0.26
CA VAL A 22 20.44 31.84 0.13
C VAL A 22 21.48 32.83 -0.40
N ASP A 23 20.99 33.72 -1.25
CA ASP A 23 21.69 34.67 -2.09
C ASP A 23 22.78 35.49 -1.38
N ASN A 24 23.87 35.73 -2.11
CA ASN A 24 25.09 36.39 -1.64
C ASN A 24 24.94 37.92 -1.67
N SER A 25 24.56 38.54 -0.56
CA SER A 25 25.10 39.85 -0.20
C SER A 25 24.89 40.16 1.29
N VAL A 26 25.98 40.57 1.97
CA VAL A 26 26.09 41.05 3.36
C VAL A 26 26.53 40.01 4.42
N MET A 27 27.86 39.89 4.53
CA MET A 27 28.73 39.71 5.71
C MET A 27 28.59 38.54 6.73
N ASN A 28 29.64 37.72 6.72
CA ASN A 28 30.34 37.03 7.82
C ASN A 28 30.04 37.48 9.27
N SER A 29 29.44 36.58 10.07
CA SER A 29 29.72 36.37 11.51
C SER A 29 29.06 35.06 11.99
N PRO A 30 29.76 34.17 12.74
CA PRO A 30 29.18 32.93 13.25
C PRO A 30 28.42 33.18 14.57
N GLN A 31 27.24 33.78 14.50
CA GLN A 31 26.25 33.88 15.60
C GLN A 31 24.89 34.31 15.02
N LEU A 32 24.04 33.35 14.61
CA LEU A 32 22.55 33.43 14.59
C LEU A 32 21.97 32.15 13.90
N ARG A 33 21.48 31.17 14.68
CA ARG A 33 20.36 30.33 14.23
C ARG A 33 19.11 31.04 14.74
N THR A 34 18.41 31.76 13.87
CA THR A 34 17.18 32.46 14.24
C THR A 34 15.99 31.51 14.19
N ASP A 35 15.23 31.49 15.28
CA ASP A 35 13.91 30.87 15.40
C ASP A 35 12.97 31.40 14.32
N LEU A 36 12.67 30.57 13.30
CA LEU A 36 11.70 30.94 12.27
C LEU A 36 10.29 30.94 12.88
N THR A 37 9.69 32.13 12.97
CA THR A 37 8.31 32.35 13.45
C THR A 37 7.52 33.05 12.35
N VAL A 38 6.30 32.58 12.05
CA VAL A 38 5.34 33.26 11.16
C VAL A 38 4.10 33.65 11.94
N CYS A 39 3.56 34.85 11.71
CA CYS A 39 2.38 35.33 12.40
C CYS A 39 1.28 35.69 11.41
N TYR A 40 0.04 35.31 11.73
CA TYR A 40 -1.14 35.53 10.89
C TYR A 40 -2.16 36.42 11.61
N GLY A 41 -1.75 37.66 11.89
CA GLY A 41 -2.60 38.66 12.55
C GLY A 41 -3.22 38.15 13.85
N ILE A 42 -4.55 38.17 13.92
CA ILE A 42 -5.34 37.73 15.08
C ILE A 42 -5.25 36.22 15.37
N PHE A 43 -4.76 35.41 14.42
CA PHE A 43 -4.63 33.96 14.60
C PHE A 43 -3.33 33.56 15.31
N GLY A 44 -2.46 34.53 15.63
CA GLY A 44 -1.27 34.32 16.43
C GLY A 44 -0.03 33.97 15.62
N CYS A 45 1.02 33.54 16.33
CA CYS A 45 2.35 33.26 15.81
C CYS A 45 2.74 31.80 15.97
N TYR A 46 3.39 31.24 14.96
CA TYR A 46 3.76 29.84 14.86
C TYR A 46 5.27 29.74 14.72
N ASN A 47 5.90 28.94 15.57
CA ASN A 47 7.30 28.58 15.47
C ASN A 47 7.44 27.07 15.20
N THR A 48 8.68 26.64 14.96
CA THR A 48 9.06 25.23 14.77
C THR A 48 9.85 24.66 15.94
N THR A 49 10.09 25.45 16.99
CA THR A 49 10.86 25.03 18.18
C THR A 49 10.06 24.08 19.07
N ASP A 50 10.68 23.59 20.15
CA ASP A 50 10.00 22.79 21.18
C ASP A 50 8.67 23.45 21.63
N PRO A 51 7.56 22.69 21.74
CA PRO A 51 7.44 21.23 21.61
C PRO A 51 7.20 20.71 20.17
N TRP A 52 7.13 21.60 19.18
CA TRP A 52 6.69 21.26 17.82
C TRP A 52 7.69 20.42 17.03
N THR A 53 8.97 20.47 17.41
CA THR A 53 10.01 19.55 16.95
C THR A 53 10.40 18.62 18.09
N SER A 54 10.37 17.31 17.85
CA SER A 54 10.78 16.29 18.82
C SER A 54 11.44 15.09 18.12
N ALA A 55 11.99 14.14 18.88
CA ALA A 55 12.53 12.90 18.31
C ALA A 55 11.48 12.09 17.50
N ARG A 56 10.20 12.20 17.88
CA ARG A 56 9.06 11.56 17.21
C ARG A 56 8.42 12.44 16.13
N ARG A 57 8.75 13.73 16.11
CA ARG A 57 8.35 14.72 15.10
C ARG A 57 9.58 15.52 14.63
N PRO A 58 10.50 14.90 13.85
CA PRO A 58 11.79 15.52 13.51
C PRO A 58 11.68 16.66 12.49
N ILE A 59 10.55 16.75 11.77
CA ILE A 59 10.29 17.78 10.75
C ILE A 59 9.04 18.55 11.17
N ALA A 60 9.24 19.72 11.75
CA ALA A 60 8.19 20.69 12.00
C ALA A 60 8.26 21.80 10.96
N LEU A 61 7.14 22.04 10.27
CA LEU A 61 7.00 23.11 9.29
C LEU A 61 6.16 24.25 9.86
N LEU A 62 6.31 25.43 9.26
CA LEU A 62 5.41 26.55 9.51
C LEU A 62 4.10 26.34 8.72
N PRO A 63 2.94 26.73 9.27
CA PRO A 63 1.68 26.67 8.52
C PRO A 63 1.76 27.55 7.26
N GLU A 64 1.13 27.11 6.18
CA GLU A 64 0.89 27.92 4.98
C GLU A 64 -0.03 29.11 5.29
N PRO A 65 0.02 30.19 4.49
CA PRO A 65 -0.83 31.35 4.71
C PRO A 65 -2.32 30.98 4.56
N PRO A 66 -3.23 31.68 5.27
CA PRO A 66 -4.65 31.38 5.23
C PRO A 66 -5.23 31.25 3.81
N GLU A 67 -4.79 32.07 2.86
CA GLU A 67 -5.28 32.03 1.47
C GLU A 67 -5.04 30.68 0.77
N ASP A 68 -3.95 30.00 1.12
CA ASP A 68 -3.57 28.71 0.54
C ASP A 68 -4.28 27.53 1.23
N LEU A 69 -4.71 27.71 2.48
CA LEU A 69 -5.46 26.70 3.23
C LEU A 69 -6.91 26.55 2.73
N ASP A 70 -7.49 27.66 2.23
CA ASP A 70 -8.87 27.75 1.73
C ASP A 70 -9.92 27.20 2.71
N VAL A 71 -9.79 27.59 3.98
CA VAL A 71 -10.72 27.21 5.04
C VAL A 71 -12.10 27.82 4.77
N SER A 72 -13.10 26.96 4.67
CA SER A 72 -14.49 27.36 4.52
C SER A 72 -15.39 26.71 5.55
N PHE A 73 -16.38 27.48 6.01
CA PHE A 73 -17.42 27.03 6.92
C PHE A 73 -18.72 26.84 6.15
N VAL A 74 -19.23 25.62 6.18
CA VAL A 74 -20.44 25.23 5.46
C VAL A 74 -21.54 24.89 6.45
N ILE A 75 -22.61 25.67 6.49
CA ILE A 75 -23.68 25.53 7.47
C ILE A 75 -24.84 24.71 6.91
N PHE A 76 -25.35 23.81 7.75
CA PHE A 76 -26.53 22.98 7.52
C PHE A 76 -27.45 22.98 8.74
N ASN A 77 -28.76 22.89 8.49
CA ASN A 77 -29.79 22.74 9.52
C ASN A 77 -30.95 21.87 9.00
N GLY A 78 -31.96 21.62 9.84
CA GLY A 78 -33.11 20.79 9.49
C GLY A 78 -33.87 21.22 8.22
N ARG A 79 -33.83 22.50 7.83
CA ARG A 79 -34.52 23.06 6.66
C ARG A 79 -33.64 23.13 5.42
N ASN A 80 -32.33 23.29 5.59
CA ASN A 80 -31.38 23.52 4.51
C ASN A 80 -30.29 22.44 4.48
N ARG A 81 -30.68 21.23 4.06
CA ARG A 81 -29.77 20.08 3.96
C ARG A 81 -29.11 19.94 2.58
N SER A 82 -29.74 20.47 1.53
CA SER A 82 -29.32 20.26 0.13
C SER A 82 -28.59 21.45 -0.49
N TYR A 83 -28.72 22.66 0.07
CA TYR A 83 -28.11 23.87 -0.47
C TYR A 83 -27.16 24.51 0.55
N PRO A 84 -25.89 24.09 0.61
CA PRO A 84 -24.94 24.57 1.61
C PRO A 84 -24.84 26.11 1.64
N GLN A 85 -24.95 26.70 2.83
CA GLN A 85 -24.63 28.12 3.04
C GLN A 85 -23.14 28.24 3.35
N TYR A 86 -22.39 28.90 2.46
CA TYR A 86 -20.97 29.19 2.63
C TYR A 86 -20.79 30.57 3.25
N LEU A 87 -20.02 30.67 4.32
CA LEU A 87 -19.77 31.95 4.99
C LEU A 87 -18.65 32.79 4.35
N ASN A 88 -17.74 32.18 3.58
CA ASN A 88 -16.52 32.83 3.09
C ASN A 88 -16.53 33.09 1.57
N LYS A 89 -17.32 34.06 1.09
CA LYS A 89 -17.18 34.66 -0.26
C LYS A 89 -16.90 36.16 -0.17
N PHE A 90 -15.88 36.57 0.58
CA PHE A 90 -15.50 37.98 0.70
C PHE A 90 -14.07 38.27 0.20
N PRO A 91 -13.76 39.50 -0.25
CA PRO A 91 -12.51 39.84 -0.93
C PRO A 91 -11.27 39.95 -0.01
N SER A 92 -11.47 39.90 1.30
CA SER A 92 -10.46 40.02 2.36
C SER A 92 -10.61 38.80 3.28
N TYR A 93 -9.59 37.95 3.31
CA TYR A 93 -9.62 36.62 3.95
C TYR A 93 -9.68 36.68 5.50
N LEU A 94 -9.54 37.87 6.08
CA LEU A 94 -9.51 38.13 7.53
C LEU A 94 -10.85 38.59 8.12
N ASP A 95 -11.84 38.91 7.28
CA ASP A 95 -13.11 39.43 7.75
C ASP A 95 -14.13 38.27 7.86
N LEU A 96 -14.31 37.75 9.08
CA LEU A 96 -15.50 36.98 9.43
C LEU A 96 -16.75 37.84 9.11
N PRO A 97 -17.86 37.27 8.62
CA PRO A 97 -19.02 38.06 8.26
C PRO A 97 -19.46 38.96 9.42
N ASP A 98 -19.68 40.25 9.13
CA ASP A 98 -20.12 41.28 10.09
C ASP A 98 -21.39 40.88 10.86
N SER A 99 -22.15 39.90 10.33
CA SER A 99 -23.31 39.31 10.98
C SER A 99 -23.46 37.82 10.66
N ILE A 100 -23.09 36.96 11.60
CA ILE A 100 -23.51 35.56 11.76
C ILE A 100 -25.01 35.50 12.13
N SER A 101 -25.61 36.60 12.62
CA SER A 101 -27.04 36.65 12.94
C SER A 101 -27.99 36.48 11.74
N SER A 102 -27.49 36.67 10.51
CA SER A 102 -28.22 36.39 9.27
C SER A 102 -28.05 34.95 8.75
N THR A 103 -27.28 34.13 9.48
CA THR A 103 -27.08 32.71 9.18
C THR A 103 -28.14 31.91 9.93
N ASP A 104 -28.68 30.86 9.32
CA ASP A 104 -29.75 30.05 9.93
C ASP A 104 -29.23 29.12 11.06
N ILE A 105 -28.31 29.59 11.89
CA ILE A 105 -27.79 28.89 13.08
C ILE A 105 -28.80 29.07 14.23
N ASN A 106 -29.20 27.98 14.86
CA ASN A 106 -30.10 28.02 16.01
C ASN A 106 -29.30 28.02 17.33
N PRO A 107 -29.24 29.15 18.07
CA PRO A 107 -28.45 29.24 19.30
C PRO A 107 -29.05 28.49 20.49
N LYS A 108 -30.28 27.95 20.36
CA LYS A 108 -30.95 27.18 21.41
C LYS A 108 -30.72 25.68 21.28
N GLY A 109 -30.22 25.20 20.14
CA GLY A 109 -29.91 23.80 19.89
C GLY A 109 -28.41 23.51 19.98
N MET A 110 -28.05 22.24 19.78
CA MET A 110 -26.64 21.84 19.70
C MET A 110 -25.99 22.37 18.42
N ILE A 111 -24.73 22.81 18.52
CA ILE A 111 -23.92 23.25 17.38
C ILE A 111 -22.78 22.26 17.17
N TYR A 112 -22.88 21.46 16.11
CA TYR A 112 -21.90 20.46 15.74
C TYR A 112 -20.91 21.01 14.72
N PHE A 113 -19.62 20.88 14.98
CA PHE A 113 -18.58 21.10 14.00
C PHE A 113 -18.05 19.75 13.50
N ILE A 114 -18.00 19.54 12.18
CA ILE A 114 -17.43 18.33 11.59
C ILE A 114 -16.21 18.71 10.74
N THR A 115 -15.08 18.05 10.96
CA THR A 115 -13.84 18.29 10.19
C THR A 115 -13.19 16.99 9.73
N HIS A 116 -12.63 17.03 8.52
CA HIS A 116 -12.01 15.90 7.85
C HIS A 116 -10.49 15.84 8.04
N GLY A 117 -9.90 14.72 7.63
CA GLY A 117 -8.46 14.46 7.73
C GLY A 117 -7.65 14.79 6.47
N PHE A 118 -6.43 14.24 6.43
CA PHE A 118 -5.49 14.32 5.30
C PHE A 118 -6.14 13.76 4.02
N LEU A 119 -5.92 14.43 2.87
CA LEU A 119 -6.46 14.05 1.54
C LEU A 119 -7.99 14.06 1.40
N GLU A 120 -8.73 14.42 2.45
CA GLU A 120 -10.18 14.56 2.41
C GLU A 120 -10.62 16.02 2.17
N ARG A 121 -11.93 16.22 1.95
CA ARG A 121 -12.59 17.52 1.78
C ARG A 121 -13.94 17.53 2.51
N GLY A 122 -14.51 18.70 2.75
CA GLY A 122 -15.81 18.85 3.44
C GLY A 122 -17.01 18.24 2.72
N ALA A 123 -16.89 17.93 1.43
CA ALA A 123 -17.96 17.34 0.60
C ALA A 123 -17.96 15.79 0.54
N THR A 124 -17.27 15.10 1.45
CA THR A 124 -17.24 13.62 1.47
C THR A 124 -18.57 13.02 1.94
N LYS A 125 -18.89 11.82 1.43
CA LYS A 125 -20.18 11.13 1.71
C LYS A 125 -20.38 10.79 3.19
N TRP A 126 -19.31 10.59 3.96
CA TRP A 126 -19.44 10.23 5.37
C TRP A 126 -19.89 11.44 6.20
N ILE A 127 -19.39 12.64 5.88
CA ILE A 127 -19.81 13.91 6.49
C ILE A 127 -21.30 14.13 6.23
N GLU A 128 -21.74 13.96 4.98
CA GLU A 128 -23.16 14.07 4.61
C GLU A 128 -24.03 13.10 5.44
N LYS A 129 -23.62 11.83 5.57
CA LYS A 129 -24.35 10.83 6.36
C LYS A 129 -24.41 11.18 7.85
N MET A 130 -23.30 11.62 8.42
CA MET A 130 -23.22 12.00 9.84
C MET A 130 -24.04 13.26 10.12
N MET A 131 -23.88 14.30 9.29
CA MET A 131 -24.68 15.52 9.33
C MET A 131 -26.18 15.20 9.33
N ASN A 132 -26.65 14.38 8.40
CA ASN A 132 -28.05 13.98 8.35
C ASN A 132 -28.47 13.22 9.62
N ALA A 133 -27.64 12.31 10.13
CA ALA A 133 -27.95 11.59 11.36
C ALA A 133 -28.08 12.52 12.59
N LEU A 134 -27.20 13.53 12.70
CA LEU A 134 -27.25 14.54 13.78
C LEU A 134 -28.51 15.41 13.67
N LEU A 135 -28.81 15.93 12.47
CA LEU A 135 -29.98 16.77 12.21
C LEU A 135 -31.32 15.99 12.31
N ASP A 136 -31.29 14.67 12.12
CA ASP A 136 -32.45 13.80 12.37
C ASP A 136 -32.66 13.53 13.87
N MET A 137 -31.56 13.45 14.64
CA MET A 137 -31.61 13.23 16.09
C MET A 137 -32.15 14.47 16.82
N ASP A 138 -31.69 15.67 16.42
CA ASP A 138 -32.13 16.94 16.97
C ASP A 138 -32.42 17.94 15.85
N ALA A 139 -33.69 18.21 15.60
CA ALA A 139 -34.15 19.12 14.55
C ALA A 139 -33.79 20.59 14.84
N ASP A 140 -33.53 20.94 16.10
CA ASP A 140 -33.11 22.28 16.51
C ASP A 140 -31.59 22.47 16.41
N SER A 141 -30.83 21.40 16.13
CA SER A 141 -29.38 21.47 16.00
C SER A 141 -28.91 22.12 14.69
N THR A 142 -27.66 22.58 14.69
CA THR A 142 -26.96 23.12 13.53
C THR A 142 -25.67 22.34 13.31
N VAL A 143 -25.36 22.00 12.06
CA VAL A 143 -24.09 21.36 11.67
C VAL A 143 -23.27 22.32 10.83
N ILE A 144 -22.01 22.51 11.20
CA ILE A 144 -21.04 23.35 10.51
C ILE A 144 -19.87 22.46 10.08
N VAL A 145 -19.70 22.29 8.77
CA VAL A 145 -18.57 21.54 8.22
C VAL A 145 -17.39 22.49 8.02
N ILE A 146 -16.24 22.12 8.56
CA ILE A 146 -14.96 22.81 8.38
C ILE A 146 -14.25 22.13 7.21
N ASP A 147 -14.23 22.80 6.05
CA ASP A 147 -13.51 22.31 4.87
C ASP A 147 -12.19 23.07 4.75
N TRP A 148 -11.08 22.34 4.86
CA TRP A 148 -9.71 22.84 4.67
C TRP A 148 -9.01 22.03 3.58
N GLY A 149 -9.79 21.56 2.60
CA GLY A 149 -9.40 20.61 1.57
C GLY A 149 -8.21 21.01 0.69
N LYS A 150 -7.79 22.29 0.66
CA LYS A 150 -6.53 22.69 0.02
C LYS A 150 -5.35 22.45 0.96
N GLY A 151 -5.44 22.94 2.19
CA GLY A 151 -4.41 22.74 3.23
C GLY A 151 -4.25 21.30 3.73
N SER A 152 -5.21 20.42 3.45
CA SER A 152 -5.17 18.98 3.78
C SER A 152 -4.43 18.10 2.77
N ASN A 153 -3.97 18.68 1.65
CA ASN A 153 -3.25 17.96 0.61
C ASN A 153 -1.78 17.70 0.99
N PRO A 154 -1.08 16.81 0.27
CA PRO A 154 0.34 16.55 0.50
C PRO A 154 1.18 17.82 0.30
N PRO A 155 2.33 17.92 1.02
CA PRO A 155 2.94 16.87 1.83
C PRO A 155 2.34 16.75 3.25
N TYR A 156 2.33 15.53 3.81
CA TYR A 156 1.69 15.24 5.12
C TYR A 156 2.21 16.12 6.26
N ASN A 157 3.52 16.36 6.35
CA ASN A 157 4.10 17.24 7.37
C ASN A 157 3.62 18.70 7.25
N GLN A 158 3.31 19.15 6.03
CA GLN A 158 2.72 20.46 5.80
C GLN A 158 1.26 20.48 6.26
N ALA A 159 0.47 19.44 5.96
CA ALA A 159 -0.88 19.30 6.51
C ALA A 159 -0.87 19.29 8.06
N CYS A 160 0.08 18.61 8.70
CA CYS A 160 0.29 18.63 10.16
C CYS A 160 0.66 20.02 10.71
N ALA A 161 1.33 20.86 9.91
CA ALA A 161 1.59 22.25 10.29
C ALA A 161 0.33 23.10 10.10
N ASN A 162 -0.36 22.95 8.97
CA ASN A 162 -1.55 23.70 8.59
C ASN A 162 -2.67 23.57 9.62
N ILE A 163 -2.92 22.37 10.17
CA ILE A 163 -3.96 22.19 11.19
C ILE A 163 -3.79 23.06 12.44
N ARG A 164 -2.56 23.52 12.76
CA ARG A 164 -2.32 24.49 13.85
C ARG A 164 -2.97 25.83 13.55
N LEU A 165 -2.86 26.29 12.30
CA LEU A 165 -3.48 27.53 11.85
C LEU A 165 -4.98 27.36 11.65
N VAL A 166 -5.42 26.25 11.03
CA VAL A 166 -6.85 25.97 10.86
C VAL A 166 -7.56 25.92 12.22
N GLY A 167 -6.97 25.27 13.24
CA GLY A 167 -7.54 25.24 14.59
C GLY A 167 -7.75 26.63 15.19
N ASN A 168 -6.79 27.54 15.02
CA ASN A 168 -6.94 28.92 15.48
C ASN A 168 -7.96 29.72 14.67
N ILE A 169 -8.06 29.49 13.35
CA ILE A 169 -9.11 30.11 12.52
C ILE A 169 -10.49 29.68 13.03
N VAL A 170 -10.68 28.38 13.30
CA VAL A 170 -11.93 27.82 13.81
C VAL A 170 -12.24 28.34 15.23
N GLY A 171 -11.25 28.44 16.11
CA GLY A 171 -11.46 28.96 17.46
C GLY A 171 -11.92 30.42 17.44
N HIS A 172 -11.37 31.24 16.55
CA HIS A 172 -11.79 32.64 16.42
C HIS A 172 -13.20 32.76 15.83
N PHE A 173 -13.55 31.87 14.90
CA PHE A 173 -14.91 31.73 14.39
C PHE A 173 -15.90 31.39 15.52
N ILE A 174 -15.59 30.40 16.36
CA ILE A 174 -16.44 30.01 17.50
C ILE A 174 -16.62 31.17 18.49
N TYR A 175 -15.55 31.90 18.83
CA TYR A 175 -15.63 33.07 19.70
C TYR A 175 -16.55 34.16 19.13
N THR A 176 -16.40 34.48 17.84
CA THR A 176 -17.23 35.48 17.15
C THR A 176 -18.70 35.05 17.10
N MET A 177 -18.94 33.77 16.78
CA MET A 177 -20.27 33.17 16.79
C MET A 177 -20.93 33.26 18.17
N MET A 178 -20.20 32.94 19.25
CA MET A 178 -20.70 33.05 20.62
C MET A 178 -21.14 34.48 20.95
N GLY A 179 -20.34 35.48 20.60
CA GLY A 179 -20.65 36.88 20.85
C GLY A 179 -21.89 37.37 20.08
N GLN A 180 -22.00 37.01 18.80
CA GLN A 180 -23.10 37.49 17.95
C GLN A 180 -24.41 36.74 18.17
N LEU A 181 -24.37 35.46 18.56
CA LEU A 181 -25.56 34.67 18.88
C LEU A 181 -25.98 34.77 20.35
N GLY A 182 -25.17 35.41 21.20
CA GLY A 182 -25.44 35.55 22.62
C GLY A 182 -25.39 34.22 23.39
N LEU A 183 -24.49 33.32 23.01
CA LEU A 183 -24.30 32.05 23.72
C LEU A 183 -23.68 32.35 25.11
N PRO A 184 -24.24 31.82 26.22
CA PRO A 184 -23.72 32.11 27.55
C PRO A 184 -22.38 31.41 27.84
N ASN A 185 -22.14 30.27 27.20
CA ASN A 185 -20.93 29.46 27.27
C ASN A 185 -20.87 28.53 26.04
N LEU A 186 -19.86 27.65 25.98
CA LEU A 186 -19.66 26.72 24.87
C LEU A 186 -20.16 25.29 25.15
N ASP A 187 -21.03 25.09 26.15
CA ASP A 187 -21.53 23.74 26.53
C ASP A 187 -22.31 23.06 25.39
N ALA A 188 -22.98 23.87 24.57
CA ALA A 188 -23.75 23.39 23.42
C ALA A 188 -22.90 23.18 22.15
N VAL A 189 -21.58 23.38 22.21
CA VAL A 189 -20.66 23.23 21.06
C VAL A 189 -19.93 21.89 21.13
N HIS A 190 -20.06 21.09 20.07
CA HIS A 190 -19.44 19.78 19.95
C HIS A 190 -18.64 19.68 18.64
N MET A 191 -17.32 19.52 18.75
CA MET A 191 -16.44 19.26 17.60
C MET A 191 -16.23 17.77 17.37
N ILE A 192 -16.32 17.32 16.12
CA ILE A 192 -16.13 15.95 15.68
C ILE A 192 -15.07 15.98 14.56
N GLY A 193 -13.91 15.40 14.82
CA GLY A 193 -12.79 15.42 13.87
C GLY A 193 -12.28 14.03 13.56
N HIS A 194 -12.07 13.72 12.27
CA HIS A 194 -11.45 12.46 11.82
C HIS A 194 -9.97 12.65 11.49
N SER A 195 -9.11 11.70 11.92
CA SER A 195 -7.68 11.71 11.59
C SER A 195 -6.98 13.02 11.99
N LEU A 196 -6.32 13.75 11.07
CA LEU A 196 -5.75 15.07 11.34
C LEU A 196 -6.80 16.08 11.87
N GLY A 197 -8.07 15.91 11.51
CA GLY A 197 -9.18 16.71 12.01
C GLY A 197 -9.42 16.56 13.53
N SER A 198 -9.05 15.41 14.13
CA SER A 198 -9.10 15.22 15.58
C SER A 198 -8.11 16.15 16.29
N HIS A 199 -6.87 16.25 15.79
CA HIS A 199 -5.84 17.14 16.34
C HIS A 199 -6.16 18.62 16.09
N LEU A 200 -6.73 18.95 14.93
CA LEU A 200 -7.26 20.29 14.65
C LEU A 200 -8.29 20.72 15.70
N SER A 201 -9.18 19.80 16.10
CA SER A 201 -10.18 20.07 17.14
C SER A 201 -9.53 20.33 18.51
N GLY A 202 -8.45 19.61 18.83
CA GLY A 202 -7.61 19.87 20.02
C GLY A 202 -7.03 21.29 20.01
N TYR A 203 -6.34 21.67 18.92
CA TYR A 203 -5.79 23.04 18.78
C TYR A 203 -6.85 24.14 18.88
N THR A 204 -8.07 23.87 18.40
CA THR A 204 -9.21 24.78 18.55
C THR A 204 -9.57 24.99 20.02
N GLY A 205 -9.65 23.89 20.78
CA GLY A 205 -9.91 23.88 22.22
C GLY A 205 -8.83 24.62 23.01
N THR A 206 -7.56 24.29 22.76
CA THR A 206 -6.40 24.97 23.37
C THR A 206 -6.45 26.48 23.10
N MET A 207 -6.70 26.89 21.87
CA MET A 207 -6.76 28.31 21.50
C MET A 207 -7.87 29.06 22.24
N LEU A 208 -9.09 28.48 22.30
CA LEU A 208 -10.22 29.06 23.01
C LEU A 208 -9.93 29.25 24.50
N HIS A 209 -9.27 28.27 25.11
CA HIS A 209 -8.85 28.32 26.50
C HIS A 209 -7.80 29.41 26.72
N ASP A 210 -6.69 29.35 25.98
CA ASP A 210 -5.52 30.21 26.21
C ASP A 210 -5.77 31.68 25.83
N THR A 211 -6.58 31.93 24.80
CA THR A 211 -6.81 33.28 24.26
C THR A 211 -8.05 33.94 24.87
N TYR A 212 -9.13 33.18 25.05
CA TYR A 212 -10.44 33.73 25.46
C TYR A 212 -10.90 33.24 26.83
N ASN A 213 -10.14 32.39 27.51
CA ASN A 213 -10.53 31.75 28.77
C ASN A 213 -11.89 31.03 28.65
N LEU A 214 -12.12 30.38 27.51
CA LEU A 214 -13.32 29.62 27.20
C LEU A 214 -12.97 28.14 27.07
N THR A 215 -13.74 27.28 27.73
CA THR A 215 -13.61 25.83 27.58
C THR A 215 -14.68 25.31 26.64
N LEU A 216 -14.26 24.63 25.57
CA LEU A 216 -15.16 23.98 24.61
C LEU A 216 -16.01 22.89 25.30
N GLY A 217 -17.27 22.71 24.89
CA GLY A 217 -18.18 21.74 25.49
C GLY A 217 -17.73 20.28 25.30
N ARG A 218 -17.54 19.85 24.04
CA ARG A 218 -17.11 18.48 23.72
C ARG A 218 -16.24 18.38 22.48
N ILE A 219 -15.25 17.49 22.51
CA ILE A 219 -14.53 17.00 21.32
C ILE A 219 -14.73 15.48 21.19
N THR A 220 -15.02 15.01 19.98
CA THR A 220 -14.94 13.60 19.62
C THR A 220 -13.84 13.39 18.57
N GLY A 221 -12.79 12.64 18.94
CA GLY A 221 -11.73 12.22 18.03
C GLY A 221 -12.07 10.91 17.35
N LEU A 222 -12.16 10.89 16.02
CA LEU A 222 -12.43 9.69 15.23
C LEU A 222 -11.12 9.23 14.59
N ASP A 223 -10.50 8.22 15.17
CA ASP A 223 -9.20 7.66 14.80
C ASP A 223 -8.12 8.74 14.58
N PRO A 224 -7.71 9.46 15.64
CA PRO A 224 -6.68 10.50 15.53
C PRO A 224 -5.41 9.97 14.86
N ALA A 225 -4.73 10.78 14.05
CA ALA A 225 -3.59 10.29 13.25
C ALA A 225 -2.36 9.96 14.13
N GLU A 226 -1.71 8.81 13.91
CA GLU A 226 -0.51 8.42 14.68
C GLU A 226 0.74 9.22 14.30
N LEU A 227 1.00 9.32 12.99
CA LEU A 227 2.24 9.85 12.44
C LEU A 227 2.37 11.35 12.78
N ALA A 228 3.48 11.72 13.45
CA ALA A 228 3.79 13.03 14.01
C ALA A 228 3.09 13.41 15.34
N PHE A 229 2.28 12.51 15.93
CA PHE A 229 1.54 12.78 17.17
C PHE A 229 1.78 11.75 18.28
N THR A 230 2.20 10.52 17.94
CA THR A 230 2.55 9.51 18.96
C THR A 230 3.71 9.94 19.85
N GLU A 231 3.54 9.73 21.16
CA GLU A 231 4.49 10.06 22.22
C GLU A 231 4.98 11.51 22.15
N THR A 232 4.13 12.43 21.68
CA THR A 232 4.41 13.86 21.64
C THR A 232 3.80 14.60 22.84
N ASP A 233 4.31 15.81 23.09
CA ASP A 233 3.78 16.73 24.09
C ASP A 233 2.28 16.99 23.87
N THR A 234 1.50 17.16 24.95
CA THR A 234 0.05 17.34 24.87
C THR A 234 -0.34 18.56 24.04
N ARG A 235 0.50 19.59 23.98
CA ARG A 235 0.29 20.78 23.13
C ARG A 235 0.37 20.49 21.62
N VAL A 236 0.89 19.33 21.24
CA VAL A 236 1.15 18.95 19.84
C VAL A 236 0.02 18.08 19.29
N ARG A 237 -0.87 17.54 20.12
CA ARG A 237 -1.92 16.61 19.74
C ARG A 237 -3.24 16.94 20.44
N LEU A 238 -4.25 16.10 20.25
CA LEU A 238 -5.49 16.18 21.01
C LEU A 238 -5.22 15.67 22.44
N ASP A 239 -5.79 16.35 23.42
CA ASP A 239 -5.66 16.05 24.84
C ASP A 239 -7.00 16.17 25.58
N PRO A 240 -7.23 15.46 26.70
CA PRO A 240 -8.45 15.61 27.49
C PRO A 240 -8.67 17.05 27.97
N GLY A 241 -7.61 17.84 28.17
CA GLY A 241 -7.71 19.25 28.58
C GLY A 241 -8.31 20.20 27.54
N ASP A 242 -8.43 19.79 26.27
CA ASP A 242 -8.89 20.67 25.18
C ASP A 242 -10.40 20.98 25.22
N ALA A 243 -11.19 20.22 25.99
CA ALA A 243 -12.62 20.46 26.18
C ALA A 243 -13.11 19.94 27.54
N LYS A 244 -14.33 20.31 27.94
CA LYS A 244 -14.96 19.78 29.18
C LYS A 244 -15.14 18.26 29.12
N PHE A 245 -15.27 17.70 27.92
CA PHE A 245 -15.32 16.27 27.67
C PHE A 245 -14.69 15.94 26.32
N VAL A 246 -13.85 14.91 26.29
CA VAL A 246 -13.14 14.44 25.09
C VAL A 246 -13.33 12.94 25.03
N ASP A 247 -13.91 12.43 23.95
CA ASP A 247 -13.99 10.99 23.69
C ASP A 247 -13.36 10.61 22.36
N VAL A 248 -12.70 9.46 22.33
CA VAL A 248 -11.89 9.05 21.17
C VAL A 248 -12.27 7.64 20.73
N VAL A 249 -12.37 7.44 19.42
CA VAL A 249 -12.64 6.13 18.82
C VAL A 249 -11.41 5.67 18.06
N HIS A 250 -10.75 4.64 18.57
CA HIS A 250 -9.56 4.03 17.99
C HIS A 250 -9.97 2.84 17.14
N SER A 251 -9.85 2.93 15.82
CA SER A 251 -10.29 1.88 14.90
C SER A 251 -9.18 1.33 14.02
N ASP A 252 -8.01 1.96 13.97
CA ASP A 252 -6.84 1.48 13.23
C ASP A 252 -5.52 1.80 13.94
N ALA A 253 -5.49 1.57 15.24
CA ALA A 253 -4.40 1.89 16.14
C ALA A 253 -3.21 0.90 16.08
N THR A 254 -2.96 0.26 14.94
CA THR A 254 -1.75 -0.59 14.80
C THR A 254 -0.53 0.29 14.51
N PRO A 255 0.65 0.04 15.11
CA PRO A 255 1.83 0.86 14.83
C PRO A 255 2.12 0.93 13.33
N PHE A 256 2.22 2.15 12.80
CA PHE A 256 2.49 2.42 11.38
C PHE A 256 3.66 1.58 10.85
N VAL A 257 4.70 1.37 11.65
CA VAL A 257 5.79 0.41 11.38
C VAL A 257 5.81 -0.64 12.50
N PRO A 258 5.75 -1.96 12.20
CA PRO A 258 5.74 -2.64 10.90
C PRO A 258 4.34 -3.03 10.38
N LYS A 259 3.25 -2.58 11.03
CA LYS A 259 1.89 -3.13 10.81
C LYS A 259 0.96 -2.25 9.97
N ILE A 260 1.38 -1.01 9.65
CA ILE A 260 0.72 -0.06 8.74
C ILE A 260 -0.70 0.33 9.22
N GLY A 261 -0.87 0.65 10.50
CA GLY A 261 -2.07 1.36 10.97
C GLY A 261 -1.86 2.87 10.92
N LEU A 262 -2.96 3.61 10.76
CA LEU A 262 -2.95 5.06 10.58
C LEU A 262 -3.37 5.82 11.85
N GLY A 263 -4.08 5.16 12.75
CA GLY A 263 -4.63 5.72 13.98
C GLY A 263 -3.67 5.66 15.17
N LEU A 264 -3.77 6.61 16.09
CA LEU A 264 -3.00 6.67 17.32
C LEU A 264 -3.52 5.64 18.33
N LEU A 265 -2.66 4.81 18.94
CA LEU A 265 -3.07 3.84 19.98
C LEU A 265 -3.16 4.43 21.39
N GLU A 266 -2.45 5.53 21.63
CA GLU A 266 -2.42 6.15 22.94
C GLU A 266 -3.83 6.61 23.36
N PRO A 267 -4.23 6.37 24.61
CA PRO A 267 -5.49 6.89 25.12
C PRO A 267 -5.34 8.39 25.38
N ILE A 268 -5.98 9.21 24.55
CA ILE A 268 -5.85 10.67 24.56
C ILE A 268 -7.17 11.39 24.90
N GLY A 269 -8.20 10.65 25.32
CA GLY A 269 -9.49 11.19 25.75
C GLY A 269 -9.74 11.06 27.25
N HIS A 270 -10.88 11.59 27.68
CA HIS A 270 -11.47 11.19 28.97
C HIS A 270 -12.01 9.76 28.90
N VAL A 271 -12.54 9.37 27.72
CA VAL A 271 -13.02 8.03 27.41
C VAL A 271 -12.51 7.62 26.02
N ASP A 272 -11.84 6.48 25.96
CA ASP A 272 -11.24 5.95 24.73
C ASP A 272 -11.91 4.61 24.38
N PHE A 273 -12.45 4.54 23.17
CA PHE A 273 -13.20 3.39 22.67
C PHE A 273 -12.34 2.59 21.69
N TYR A 274 -12.17 1.30 21.97
CA TYR A 274 -11.37 0.37 21.17
C TYR A 274 -12.25 -0.76 20.59
N PRO A 275 -13.10 -0.47 19.58
CA PRO A 275 -13.84 -1.50 18.85
C PRO A 275 -12.89 -2.57 18.33
N ASN A 276 -13.19 -3.83 18.64
CA ASN A 276 -12.39 -5.00 18.26
C ASN A 276 -10.91 -4.88 18.66
N GLY A 277 -10.64 -4.21 19.79
CA GLY A 277 -9.29 -3.97 20.30
C GLY A 277 -8.60 -2.75 19.69
N GLY A 278 -9.30 -2.03 18.81
CA GLY A 278 -8.81 -0.82 18.15
C GLY A 278 -7.89 -1.05 16.97
N PHE A 279 -7.81 -2.28 16.46
CA PHE A 279 -6.91 -2.66 15.36
C PHE A 279 -7.69 -3.02 14.08
N ASN A 280 -7.38 -4.13 13.42
CA ASN A 280 -8.10 -4.55 12.21
C ASN A 280 -9.59 -4.80 12.49
N GLN A 281 -10.45 -4.04 11.83
CA GLN A 281 -11.88 -4.13 12.05
C GLN A 281 -12.51 -5.26 11.24
N PRO A 282 -13.56 -5.95 11.75
CA PRO A 282 -14.27 -6.99 11.01
C PRO A 282 -14.78 -6.48 9.65
N GLY A 283 -14.66 -7.32 8.62
CA GLY A 283 -15.00 -6.96 7.24
C GLY A 283 -13.95 -6.10 6.53
N CYS A 284 -12.86 -5.71 7.22
CA CYS A 284 -11.69 -5.08 6.64
C CYS A 284 -10.51 -6.06 6.47
N GLU A 285 -10.80 -7.36 6.31
CA GLU A 285 -9.75 -8.37 6.09
C GLU A 285 -8.93 -8.01 4.85
N ARG A 286 -7.60 -8.15 4.93
CA ARG A 286 -6.62 -7.79 3.89
C ARG A 286 -6.63 -8.76 2.70
N ASN A 287 -7.81 -9.11 2.20
CA ASN A 287 -8.03 -9.95 1.03
C ASN A 287 -8.59 -9.06 -0.10
N PHE A 288 -7.68 -8.42 -0.84
CA PHE A 288 -7.94 -7.47 -1.92
C PHE A 288 -9.00 -7.91 -2.96
N TRP A 289 -9.23 -9.22 -3.11
CA TRP A 289 -10.00 -9.78 -4.22
C TRP A 289 -11.49 -10.03 -3.98
N LYS A 290 -12.05 -9.88 -2.76
CA LYS A 290 -13.48 -10.23 -2.52
C LYS A 290 -14.49 -9.08 -2.67
N ASP A 291 -14.07 -7.82 -2.65
CA ASP A 291 -14.97 -6.66 -2.77
C ASP A 291 -14.83 -5.88 -4.11
N ALA A 292 -14.28 -6.52 -5.15
CA ALA A 292 -14.08 -5.95 -6.48
C ALA A 292 -15.40 -5.66 -7.26
N GLY A 293 -16.56 -5.79 -6.62
CA GLY A 293 -17.87 -5.51 -7.21
C GLY A 293 -18.39 -4.07 -7.06
N ASN A 294 -17.71 -3.18 -6.31
CA ASN A 294 -18.16 -1.79 -6.14
C ASN A 294 -17.10 -0.77 -6.61
N HIS A 295 -17.44 -0.11 -7.72
CA HIS A 295 -16.67 0.88 -8.48
C HIS A 295 -16.03 2.01 -7.63
N ARG A 296 -14.70 1.97 -7.38
CA ARG A 296 -13.74 3.12 -7.32
C ARG A 296 -12.34 2.69 -6.82
N PHE A 297 -11.45 2.32 -7.74
CA PHE A 297 -10.15 1.66 -7.46
C PHE A 297 -9.14 2.46 -6.58
N VAL A 298 -9.17 3.79 -6.57
CA VAL A 298 -8.27 4.61 -5.70
C VAL A 298 -8.88 4.89 -4.35
N SER A 299 -10.21 4.94 -4.29
CA SER A 299 -10.90 4.74 -3.02
C SER A 299 -10.42 3.41 -2.47
N SER A 300 -10.30 2.34 -3.26
CA SER A 300 -9.88 1.01 -2.79
C SER A 300 -8.47 0.91 -2.21
N VAL A 301 -7.46 1.63 -2.72
CA VAL A 301 -6.09 1.57 -2.14
C VAL A 301 -6.00 2.39 -0.86
N PHE A 302 -6.62 3.57 -0.82
CA PHE A 302 -6.75 4.30 0.44
C PHE A 302 -7.68 3.57 1.41
N GLN A 303 -8.81 3.02 0.98
CA GLN A 303 -9.74 2.16 1.72
C GLN A 303 -9.14 0.80 2.07
N PHE A 304 -8.05 0.37 1.43
CA PHE A 304 -7.27 -0.81 1.84
C PHE A 304 -6.45 -0.51 3.09
N PHE A 305 -5.85 0.68 3.20
CA PHE A 305 -5.20 1.18 4.42
C PHE A 305 -6.16 1.90 5.38
N SER A 306 -7.34 2.29 4.92
CA SER A 306 -8.30 3.15 5.61
C SER A 306 -9.62 2.46 5.90
N CYS A 307 -9.83 1.17 5.57
CA CYS A 307 -11.09 0.50 5.92
C CYS A 307 -11.27 0.53 7.44
N SER A 308 -10.29 0.00 8.18
CA SER A 308 -10.26 0.09 9.64
C SER A 308 -10.29 1.56 10.10
N HIS A 309 -9.48 2.43 9.47
CA HIS A 309 -9.39 3.86 9.83
C HIS A 309 -10.72 4.63 9.69
N SER A 310 -11.53 4.23 8.71
CA SER A 310 -12.84 4.80 8.40
C SER A 310 -13.96 4.27 9.28
N ARG A 311 -13.73 3.16 9.99
CA ARG A 311 -14.76 2.54 10.83
C ARG A 311 -15.10 3.42 12.02
N SER A 312 -14.17 4.20 12.56
CA SER A 312 -14.42 5.18 13.63
C SER A 312 -15.64 6.05 13.36
N TYR A 313 -15.69 6.75 12.22
CA TYR A 313 -16.81 7.63 11.87
C TYR A 313 -18.08 6.86 11.50
N LEU A 314 -17.96 5.63 10.99
CA LEU A 314 -19.13 4.77 10.70
C LEU A 314 -19.79 4.26 11.99
N TYR A 315 -18.99 3.77 12.94
CA TYR A 315 -19.45 3.36 14.26
C TYR A 315 -20.07 4.52 15.00
N PHE A 316 -19.40 5.69 15.02
CA PHE A 316 -19.95 6.87 15.67
C PHE A 316 -21.26 7.32 15.02
N THR A 317 -21.33 7.37 13.68
CA THR A 317 -22.57 7.72 12.96
C THR A 317 -23.71 6.74 13.27
N GLU A 318 -23.42 5.43 13.32
CA GLU A 318 -24.43 4.42 13.66
C GLU A 318 -24.91 4.54 15.10
N SER A 319 -24.01 4.89 16.03
CA SER A 319 -24.32 5.06 17.45
C SER A 319 -25.31 6.20 17.73
N ILE A 320 -25.40 7.20 16.85
CA ILE A 320 -26.37 8.30 16.95
C ILE A 320 -27.81 7.75 16.95
N ARG A 321 -28.07 6.69 16.18
CA ARG A 321 -29.39 6.05 16.07
C ARG A 321 -29.51 4.79 16.92
N ASN A 322 -28.41 4.05 17.08
CA ASN A 322 -28.37 2.77 17.78
C ASN A 322 -27.26 2.78 18.83
N PRO A 323 -27.45 3.45 19.98
CA PRO A 323 -26.43 3.50 21.02
C PRO A 323 -26.20 2.09 21.60
N MET A 324 -24.95 1.79 21.89
CA MET A 324 -24.52 0.50 22.42
C MET A 324 -23.86 0.69 23.78
N ARG A 325 -24.28 -0.09 24.77
CA ARG A 325 -23.58 -0.11 26.07
C ARG A 325 -22.30 -0.91 25.95
N VAL A 326 -21.19 -0.31 26.35
CA VAL A 326 -19.84 -0.90 26.30
C VAL A 326 -19.23 -0.89 27.69
N VAL A 327 -18.15 -1.64 27.90
CA VAL A 327 -17.57 -1.88 29.22
C VAL A 327 -16.07 -1.62 29.25
N SER A 328 -15.59 -1.08 30.35
CA SER A 328 -14.16 -0.90 30.60
C SER A 328 -13.50 -2.22 30.95
N CYS A 329 -12.29 -2.45 30.46
CA CYS A 329 -11.48 -3.59 30.88
C CYS A 329 -10.00 -3.20 30.90
N GLY A 330 -9.17 -3.95 31.64
CA GLY A 330 -7.74 -3.68 31.69
C GLY A 330 -6.99 -4.04 30.41
N THR A 331 -7.50 -5.01 29.65
CA THR A 331 -6.97 -5.43 28.34
C THR A 331 -8.09 -5.91 27.44
N TYR A 332 -7.86 -5.85 26.12
CA TYR A 332 -8.79 -6.40 25.13
C TYR A 332 -8.95 -7.93 25.28
N ASP A 333 -7.87 -8.66 25.59
CA ASP A 333 -7.93 -10.11 25.82
C ASP A 333 -8.80 -10.46 27.04
N GLY A 334 -8.67 -9.71 28.15
CA GLY A 334 -9.55 -9.89 29.31
C GLY A 334 -11.01 -9.57 29.00
N TYR A 335 -11.26 -8.58 28.13
CA TYR A 335 -12.60 -8.29 27.63
C TYR A 335 -13.15 -9.45 26.79
N THR A 336 -12.38 -9.97 25.82
CA THR A 336 -12.83 -11.08 24.95
C THR A 336 -13.02 -12.39 25.72
N ALA A 337 -12.25 -12.63 26.78
CA ALA A 337 -12.46 -13.75 27.71
C ALA A 337 -13.72 -13.57 28.60
N GLY A 338 -14.31 -12.37 28.63
CA GLY A 338 -15.51 -12.05 29.38
C GLY A 338 -15.27 -11.84 30.88
N GLU A 339 -14.05 -11.50 31.28
CA GLU A 339 -13.67 -11.23 32.67
C GLU A 339 -14.31 -9.94 33.19
N CYS A 340 -14.35 -8.92 32.31
CA CYS A 340 -14.92 -7.61 32.59
C CYS A 340 -16.39 -7.47 32.15
N PHE A 341 -17.03 -8.53 31.64
CA PHE A 341 -18.35 -8.47 30.99
C PHE A 341 -19.52 -8.39 31.98
N ASN A 342 -19.50 -7.36 32.83
CA ASN A 342 -20.47 -7.17 33.90
C ASN A 342 -20.59 -5.68 34.28
N CYS A 343 -21.73 -5.06 33.98
CA CYS A 343 -22.00 -3.66 34.31
C CYS A 343 -22.49 -3.42 35.74
N GLY A 344 -22.63 -4.47 36.57
CA GLY A 344 -23.16 -4.38 37.93
C GLY A 344 -22.11 -4.34 39.05
N THR A 345 -20.81 -4.44 38.73
CA THR A 345 -19.73 -4.43 39.74
C THR A 345 -19.15 -3.03 39.91
N SER A 346 -18.54 -2.75 41.08
CA SER A 346 -17.91 -1.46 41.36
C SER A 346 -16.61 -1.22 40.57
N THR A 347 -15.97 -2.29 40.09
CA THR A 347 -14.68 -2.26 39.38
C THR A 347 -14.81 -2.02 37.87
N ASN A 348 -16.01 -2.17 37.31
CA ASN A 348 -16.24 -2.07 35.87
C ASN A 348 -17.08 -0.83 35.57
N HIS A 349 -16.60 0.02 34.67
CA HIS A 349 -17.32 1.17 34.16
C HIS A 349 -18.09 0.76 32.91
N CYS A 350 -19.39 1.08 32.87
CA CYS A 350 -20.19 0.93 31.66
C CYS A 350 -20.73 2.28 31.23
N ILE A 351 -20.52 2.59 29.95
CA ILE A 351 -20.93 3.83 29.31
C ILE A 351 -21.60 3.45 27.99
N GLU A 352 -22.50 4.29 27.50
CA GLU A 352 -23.06 4.15 26.15
C GLU A 352 -22.11 4.78 25.14
N PHE A 353 -21.69 4.00 24.14
CA PHE A 353 -20.90 4.47 23.02
C PHE A 353 -21.72 5.44 22.17
N GLY A 354 -21.11 6.56 21.76
CA GLY A 354 -21.76 7.59 20.95
C GLY A 354 -22.11 8.87 21.72
N MET A 355 -23.24 9.49 21.36
CA MET A 355 -23.64 10.78 21.91
C MET A 355 -23.86 10.76 23.43
N ASN A 356 -24.28 9.63 24.00
CA ASN A 356 -24.53 9.47 25.44
C ASN A 356 -23.28 9.20 26.29
N SER A 357 -22.09 9.16 25.69
CA SER A 357 -20.85 8.88 26.43
C SER A 357 -20.57 9.91 27.54
N VAL A 358 -20.88 11.18 27.29
CA VAL A 358 -20.75 12.28 28.26
C VAL A 358 -21.62 12.07 29.49
N ALA A 359 -22.86 11.62 29.33
CA ALA A 359 -23.76 11.34 30.45
C ALA A 359 -23.26 10.15 31.28
N GLY A 360 -22.71 9.13 30.62
CA GLY A 360 -22.07 8.00 31.28
C GLY A 360 -20.84 8.40 32.09
N TYR A 361 -19.97 9.25 31.54
CA TYR A 361 -18.80 9.79 32.24
C TYR A 361 -19.20 10.65 33.45
N ASN A 362 -20.12 11.60 33.26
CA ASN A 362 -20.60 12.46 34.36
C ASN A 362 -21.19 11.66 35.51
N ARG A 363 -21.96 10.60 35.21
CA ARG A 363 -22.46 9.68 36.23
C ARG A 363 -21.33 9.00 37.01
N LEU A 364 -20.25 8.57 36.35
CA LEU A 364 -19.09 7.98 37.04
C LEU A 364 -18.35 8.99 37.93
N VAL A 365 -18.29 10.25 37.50
CA VAL A 365 -17.76 11.36 38.30
C VAL A 365 -18.63 11.63 39.53
N GLU A 366 -19.95 11.71 39.37
CA GLU A 366 -20.92 11.88 40.46
C GLU A 366 -20.87 10.71 41.46
N GLU A 367 -20.73 9.48 40.97
CA GLU A 367 -20.53 8.27 41.77
C GLU A 367 -19.14 8.20 42.43
N ARG A 368 -18.25 9.18 42.21
CA ARG A 368 -16.86 9.24 42.69
C ARG A 368 -16.01 8.04 42.28
N LYS A 369 -16.34 7.42 41.15
CA LYS A 369 -15.55 6.32 40.54
C LYS A 369 -14.40 6.82 39.68
N VAL A 370 -14.52 8.06 39.19
CA VAL A 370 -13.52 8.73 38.35
C VAL A 370 -13.31 10.14 38.87
N SER A 371 -12.05 10.57 38.96
CA SER A 371 -11.68 11.92 39.34
C SER A 371 -11.32 12.73 38.09
N PRO A 372 -12.05 13.81 37.76
CA PRO A 372 -11.71 14.68 36.64
C PRO A 372 -10.31 15.30 36.77
N ALA A 373 -9.81 15.49 37.99
CA ALA A 373 -8.49 16.09 38.24
C ALA A 373 -7.31 15.15 37.95
N GLU A 374 -7.54 13.83 37.86
CA GLU A 374 -6.49 12.85 37.61
C GLU A 374 -6.23 12.62 36.12
N TYR A 375 -7.11 13.12 35.22
CA TYR A 375 -7.03 12.96 33.76
C TYR A 375 -6.67 11.54 33.31
N LYS A 376 -7.17 10.53 34.05
CA LYS A 376 -6.92 9.13 33.73
C LYS A 376 -7.96 8.65 32.71
N PRO A 377 -7.54 8.25 31.49
CA PRO A 377 -8.47 7.82 30.46
C PRO A 377 -9.18 6.53 30.87
N ILE A 378 -10.45 6.42 30.48
CA ILE A 378 -11.24 5.20 30.62
C ILE A 378 -11.24 4.46 29.29
N GLU A 379 -10.54 3.33 29.22
CA GLU A 379 -10.50 2.48 28.03
C GLU A 379 -11.71 1.53 28.01
N MET A 380 -12.43 1.53 26.89
CA MET A 380 -13.68 0.79 26.70
C MET A 380 -13.57 -0.14 25.49
N PHE A 381 -13.94 -1.41 25.68
CA PHE A 381 -13.83 -2.45 24.63
C PHE A 381 -15.20 -3.00 24.25
N PHE A 382 -15.37 -3.30 22.96
CA PHE A 382 -16.56 -3.95 22.43
C PHE A 382 -16.27 -4.64 21.09
N LEU A 383 -17.12 -5.59 20.68
CA LEU A 383 -17.04 -6.25 19.37
C LEU A 383 -18.07 -5.69 18.39
N THR A 384 -17.72 -5.65 17.10
CA THR A 384 -18.62 -5.21 16.01
C THR A 384 -18.78 -6.29 14.93
N ASN A 385 -19.81 -6.17 14.09
CA ASN A 385 -19.96 -7.03 12.91
C ASN A 385 -19.10 -6.56 11.71
N SER A 386 -18.95 -7.43 10.72
CA SER A 386 -18.26 -7.14 9.45
C SER A 386 -19.04 -6.22 8.49
N TYR A 387 -20.37 -6.17 8.63
CA TYR A 387 -21.28 -5.40 7.77
C TYR A 387 -22.30 -4.64 8.61
N ALA A 388 -22.82 -3.54 8.06
CA ALA A 388 -23.85 -2.74 8.71
C ALA A 388 -25.14 -3.56 8.91
N PRO A 389 -25.85 -3.45 10.05
CA PRO A 389 -25.47 -2.66 11.23
C PRO A 389 -24.24 -3.25 11.95
N PHE A 390 -23.24 -2.40 12.15
CA PHE A 390 -21.96 -2.79 12.73
C PHE A 390 -22.09 -2.94 14.25
N LEU A 391 -22.81 -2.02 14.89
CA LEU A 391 -23.03 -1.99 16.33
C LEU A 391 -24.13 -2.98 16.67
N THR A 392 -23.77 -4.01 17.42
CA THR A 392 -24.72 -5.03 17.86
C THR A 392 -24.44 -5.44 19.29
N THR A 393 -25.49 -5.90 19.97
CA THR A 393 -25.39 -6.41 21.34
C THR A 393 -24.32 -7.49 21.43
N ASN A 394 -23.35 -7.31 22.33
CA ASN A 394 -22.40 -8.36 22.66
C ASN A 394 -22.99 -9.28 23.72
N PHE A 395 -22.58 -10.56 23.69
CA PHE A 395 -22.95 -11.56 24.67
C PHE A 395 -21.71 -12.30 25.14
N LYS A 396 -21.64 -12.63 26.43
CA LYS A 396 -20.67 -13.59 26.94
C LYS A 396 -21.27 -14.99 26.82
N ILE A 397 -20.58 -15.88 26.12
CA ILE A 397 -20.91 -17.30 26.06
C ILE A 397 -19.95 -18.05 26.97
N THR A 398 -20.49 -18.95 27.79
CA THR A 398 -19.74 -19.90 28.60
C THR A 398 -20.11 -21.32 28.19
N ILE A 399 -19.13 -22.10 27.76
CA ILE A 399 -19.28 -23.52 27.43
C ILE A 399 -18.76 -24.32 28.62
N LYS A 400 -19.62 -25.16 29.21
CA LYS A 400 -19.24 -26.13 30.24
C LYS A 400 -18.92 -27.47 29.60
N MET A 401 -17.68 -27.92 29.73
CA MET A 401 -17.31 -29.27 29.36
C MET A 401 -17.89 -30.26 30.37
N ALA A 402 -18.48 -31.35 29.89
CA ALA A 402 -19.11 -32.34 30.76
C ALA A 402 -18.07 -33.04 31.65
N GLU A 403 -18.44 -33.26 32.90
CA GLU A 403 -17.68 -34.04 33.89
C GLU A 403 -18.21 -35.49 33.99
N SER A 404 -18.90 -35.97 32.95
CA SER A 404 -19.41 -37.34 32.93
C SER A 404 -18.25 -38.34 32.86
N LYS A 405 -18.51 -39.58 33.29
CA LYS A 405 -17.53 -40.66 33.27
C LYS A 405 -16.93 -40.85 31.87
N GLU A 406 -17.77 -40.78 30.84
CA GLU A 406 -17.37 -40.93 29.43
C GLU A 406 -16.47 -39.78 28.97
N SER A 407 -16.72 -38.56 29.42
CA SER A 407 -15.90 -37.37 29.12
C SER A 407 -14.52 -37.48 29.77
N VAL A 408 -14.48 -37.87 31.05
CA VAL A 408 -13.23 -38.04 31.80
C VAL A 408 -12.40 -39.22 31.26
N GLU A 409 -13.04 -40.35 30.92
CA GLU A 409 -12.37 -41.50 30.30
C GLU A 409 -11.85 -41.19 28.89
N HIS A 410 -12.51 -40.32 28.13
CA HIS A 410 -12.02 -39.86 26.84
C HIS A 410 -10.80 -38.93 26.96
N GLY A 411 -10.78 -38.09 27.99
CA GLY A 411 -9.71 -37.15 28.26
C GLY A 411 -9.84 -35.82 27.49
N PRO A 412 -8.87 -34.92 27.62
CA PRO A 412 -8.91 -33.61 26.99
C PRO A 412 -8.70 -33.69 25.48
N GLU A 413 -9.31 -32.77 24.73
CA GLU A 413 -9.31 -32.77 23.27
C GLU A 413 -8.93 -31.42 22.68
N ILE A 414 -8.14 -31.45 21.59
CA ILE A 414 -7.66 -30.24 20.90
C ILE A 414 -8.49 -30.02 19.63
N GLY A 415 -9.07 -28.84 19.50
CA GLY A 415 -9.84 -28.50 18.31
C GLY A 415 -10.48 -27.12 18.39
N LYS A 416 -11.45 -26.89 17.50
CA LYS A 416 -12.23 -25.65 17.43
C LYS A 416 -13.70 -25.94 17.64
N ILE A 417 -14.33 -25.14 18.51
CA ILE A 417 -15.77 -25.13 18.67
C ILE A 417 -16.34 -24.00 17.82
N PHE A 418 -17.45 -24.26 17.13
CA PHE A 418 -18.20 -23.25 16.41
C PHE A 418 -19.69 -23.31 16.74
N LEU A 419 -20.37 -22.18 16.61
CA LEU A 419 -21.75 -21.97 17.05
C LEU A 419 -22.59 -21.35 15.93
N TYR A 420 -23.85 -21.75 15.85
CA TYR A 420 -24.92 -21.03 15.14
C TYR A 420 -25.94 -20.56 16.16
N ILE A 421 -26.20 -19.25 16.19
CA ILE A 421 -27.00 -18.61 17.23
C ILE A 421 -28.22 -17.96 16.60
N GLY A 422 -29.42 -18.33 17.05
CA GLY A 422 -30.67 -17.62 16.70
C GLY A 422 -31.04 -17.64 15.21
N GLY A 423 -30.90 -18.79 14.53
CA GLY A 423 -31.25 -18.93 13.11
C GLY A 423 -30.23 -18.36 12.12
N ARG A 424 -29.02 -18.01 12.58
CA ARG A 424 -27.86 -17.75 11.72
C ARG A 424 -27.48 -18.99 10.91
N ASP A 425 -27.21 -18.82 9.62
CA ASP A 425 -26.51 -19.80 8.77
C ASP A 425 -24.98 -19.57 8.76
N ASP A 426 -24.52 -18.45 9.36
CA ASP A 426 -23.11 -18.12 9.49
C ASP A 426 -22.48 -18.75 10.75
N LYS A 427 -21.32 -19.37 10.52
CA LYS A 427 -20.54 -20.12 11.51
C LYS A 427 -19.70 -19.18 12.37
N ILE A 428 -20.00 -19.10 13.67
CA ILE A 428 -19.22 -18.29 14.63
C ILE A 428 -18.22 -19.19 15.35
N TYR A 429 -16.92 -18.92 15.21
CA TYR A 429 -15.90 -19.66 15.93
C TYR A 429 -15.78 -19.19 17.39
N PHE A 430 -15.98 -20.12 18.32
CA PHE A 430 -15.72 -19.88 19.74
C PHE A 430 -14.21 -19.74 19.99
N ASN A 431 -13.36 -20.44 19.24
CA ASN A 431 -11.91 -20.26 19.30
C ASN A 431 -11.29 -20.27 17.90
N ASP A 432 -10.48 -19.25 17.62
CA ASP A 432 -9.89 -19.02 16.30
C ASP A 432 -8.64 -19.90 16.08
N VAL A 433 -7.95 -20.25 17.17
CA VAL A 433 -6.84 -21.22 17.22
C VAL A 433 -7.29 -22.52 17.90
N PRO A 434 -6.73 -23.69 17.54
CA PRO A 434 -7.05 -24.94 18.23
C PRO A 434 -6.70 -24.85 19.71
N THR A 435 -7.70 -25.12 20.57
CA THR A 435 -7.58 -25.03 22.03
C THR A 435 -7.76 -26.42 22.64
N LEU A 436 -7.01 -26.70 23.72
CA LEU A 436 -7.20 -27.91 24.53
C LEU A 436 -8.39 -27.70 25.47
N PHE A 437 -9.44 -28.48 25.27
CA PHE A 437 -10.63 -28.49 26.12
C PHE A 437 -10.56 -29.64 27.12
N GLU A 438 -10.55 -29.30 28.41
CA GLU A 438 -10.46 -30.25 29.51
C GLU A 438 -11.85 -30.60 30.05
N PRO A 439 -12.13 -31.89 30.36
CA PRO A 439 -13.36 -32.30 31.02
C PRO A 439 -13.61 -31.51 32.31
N GLY A 440 -14.85 -31.06 32.52
CA GLY A 440 -15.24 -30.32 33.72
C GLY A 440 -14.85 -28.83 33.74
N TYR A 441 -14.08 -28.32 32.78
CA TYR A 441 -13.71 -26.90 32.76
C TYR A 441 -14.77 -26.00 32.10
N ASN A 442 -14.78 -24.73 32.49
CA ASN A 442 -15.59 -23.67 31.89
C ASN A 442 -14.71 -22.83 30.95
N TYR A 443 -15.18 -22.63 29.73
CA TYR A 443 -14.54 -21.74 28.77
C TYR A 443 -15.49 -20.61 28.41
N SER A 444 -15.04 -19.36 28.48
CA SER A 444 -15.86 -18.19 28.15
C SER A 444 -15.27 -17.38 27.00
N LYS A 445 -16.15 -16.81 26.16
CA LYS A 445 -15.78 -15.81 25.15
C LYS A 445 -16.92 -14.82 24.92
N VAL A 446 -16.59 -13.56 24.67
CA VAL A 446 -17.53 -12.54 24.23
C VAL A 446 -17.69 -12.61 22.71
N ILE A 447 -18.92 -12.54 22.24
CA ILE A 447 -19.28 -12.63 20.83
C ILE A 447 -20.34 -11.56 20.45
N THR A 448 -20.49 -11.31 19.15
CA THR A 448 -21.50 -10.40 18.59
C THR A 448 -22.86 -11.08 18.34
N GLY A 449 -23.96 -10.40 18.67
CA GLY A 449 -25.33 -10.79 18.30
C GLY A 449 -25.80 -10.20 16.97
N ARG A 450 -26.97 -10.63 16.46
CA ARG A 450 -27.67 -9.96 15.32
C ARG A 450 -29.02 -9.34 15.70
N ALA A 451 -29.57 -9.66 16.87
CA ALA A 451 -30.89 -9.21 17.29
C ALA A 451 -30.83 -8.48 18.63
N ASN A 452 -31.72 -7.50 18.80
CA ASN A 452 -32.04 -6.89 20.09
C ASN A 452 -32.81 -7.85 21.02
N SER A 453 -32.97 -9.12 20.63
CA SER A 453 -33.67 -10.18 21.37
C SER A 453 -32.74 -11.34 21.72
N GLU A 454 -32.96 -11.95 22.89
CA GLU A 454 -32.18 -13.10 23.38
C GLU A 454 -32.42 -14.34 22.50
N PRO A 455 -31.35 -15.05 22.06
CA PRO A 455 -31.50 -16.25 21.24
C PRO A 455 -32.22 -17.38 22.01
N THR A 456 -33.03 -18.17 21.29
CA THR A 456 -33.85 -19.26 21.84
C THR A 456 -33.26 -20.66 21.66
N SER A 457 -32.34 -20.82 20.71
CA SER A 457 -31.58 -22.07 20.47
C SER A 457 -30.19 -21.78 19.93
N ILE A 458 -29.26 -22.70 20.18
CA ILE A 458 -27.88 -22.68 19.69
C ILE A 458 -27.55 -24.04 19.08
N LYS A 459 -27.00 -24.05 17.86
CA LYS A 459 -26.35 -25.26 17.31
C LYS A 459 -24.85 -25.14 17.56
N ILE A 460 -24.22 -26.23 17.97
CA ILE A 460 -22.79 -26.29 18.30
C ILE A 460 -22.13 -27.39 17.47
N GLY A 461 -20.94 -27.11 16.96
CA GLY A 461 -20.15 -28.08 16.20
C GLY A 461 -18.70 -28.11 16.66
N TRP A 462 -18.02 -29.20 16.31
CA TRP A 462 -16.63 -29.49 16.67
C TRP A 462 -15.79 -29.73 15.41
N GLU A 463 -14.64 -29.06 15.33
CA GLU A 463 -13.61 -29.32 14.32
C GLU A 463 -12.34 -29.82 15.00
N TYR A 464 -11.96 -31.05 14.67
CA TYR A 464 -10.69 -31.60 15.10
C TYR A 464 -9.56 -31.13 14.18
N VAL A 465 -8.45 -30.67 14.78
CA VAL A 465 -7.27 -30.17 14.05
C VAL A 465 -6.04 -30.99 14.44
N THR A 466 -5.42 -31.66 13.47
CA THR A 466 -4.18 -32.43 13.66
C THR A 466 -2.97 -31.73 13.08
N ASN A 467 -1.81 -31.94 13.69
CA ASN A 467 -0.53 -31.48 13.16
C ASN A 467 0.49 -32.64 13.19
N LEU A 468 1.11 -32.93 12.04
CA LEU A 468 2.17 -33.93 11.88
C LEU A 468 3.41 -33.66 12.75
N LEU A 469 3.58 -32.43 13.24
CA LEU A 469 4.69 -32.04 14.11
C LEU A 469 4.32 -31.98 15.60
N ASN A 470 3.04 -32.21 15.96
CA ASN A 470 2.60 -32.25 17.35
C ASN A 470 2.02 -33.63 17.71
N PRO A 471 2.83 -34.54 18.28
CA PRO A 471 2.42 -35.90 18.64
C PRO A 471 1.23 -35.95 19.62
N LEU A 472 1.01 -34.89 20.41
CA LEU A 472 -0.13 -34.80 21.34
C LEU A 472 -1.47 -34.64 20.61
N THR A 473 -1.46 -34.28 19.33
CA THR A 473 -2.67 -34.19 18.50
C THR A 473 -3.03 -35.50 17.82
N TRP A 474 -2.22 -36.57 17.96
CA TRP A 474 -2.45 -37.82 17.22
C TRP A 474 -3.39 -38.76 17.99
N ARG A 475 -4.61 -38.94 17.48
CA ARG A 475 -5.54 -39.98 17.96
C ARG A 475 -5.55 -41.15 16.96
N LEU A 476 -4.77 -42.19 17.24
CA LEU A 476 -4.62 -43.37 16.36
C LEU A 476 -5.73 -44.43 16.52
N LEU A 477 -6.50 -44.38 17.62
CA LEU A 477 -7.42 -45.47 18.02
C LEU A 477 -8.85 -45.01 18.36
N THR A 478 -9.10 -43.70 18.49
CA THR A 478 -10.41 -43.17 18.93
C THR A 478 -10.82 -41.97 18.09
N SER A 479 -12.10 -41.91 17.68
CA SER A 479 -12.63 -40.76 16.95
C SER A 479 -12.65 -39.51 17.84
N PRO A 480 -12.14 -38.35 17.36
CA PRO A 480 -12.15 -37.09 18.09
C PRO A 480 -13.57 -36.61 18.41
N ARG A 481 -13.83 -36.26 19.67
CA ARG A 481 -15.17 -35.81 20.12
C ARG A 481 -15.10 -35.03 21.41
N VAL A 482 -16.08 -34.15 21.63
CA VAL A 482 -16.19 -33.38 22.87
C VAL A 482 -17.55 -33.59 23.54
N TYR A 483 -17.56 -33.54 24.87
CA TYR A 483 -18.78 -33.66 25.68
C TYR A 483 -19.10 -32.31 26.31
N ILE A 484 -20.28 -31.77 26.01
CA ILE A 484 -20.70 -30.43 26.45
C ILE A 484 -21.93 -30.58 27.33
N GLU A 485 -21.84 -30.10 28.57
CA GLU A 485 -22.93 -30.17 29.54
C GLU A 485 -23.99 -29.10 29.26
N TYR A 486 -23.56 -27.84 29.11
CA TYR A 486 -24.42 -26.73 28.78
C TYR A 486 -23.64 -25.59 28.14
N VAL A 487 -24.39 -24.72 27.46
CA VAL A 487 -23.92 -23.41 27.01
C VAL A 487 -24.76 -22.35 27.73
N GLU A 488 -24.09 -21.44 28.43
CA GLU A 488 -24.70 -20.30 29.11
C GLU A 488 -24.42 -19.03 28.31
N LEU A 489 -25.46 -18.25 28.04
CA LEU A 489 -25.38 -16.94 27.41
C LEU A 489 -25.70 -15.85 28.44
N GLN A 490 -24.80 -14.89 28.60
CA GLN A 490 -24.90 -13.78 29.54
C GLN A 490 -24.91 -12.44 28.80
N THR A 491 -25.85 -11.57 29.15
CA THR A 491 -25.91 -10.16 28.73
C THR A 491 -25.07 -9.26 29.64
N LEU A 492 -24.69 -8.05 29.18
CA LEU A 492 -24.00 -7.05 30.02
C LEU A 492 -24.79 -6.66 31.27
N THR A 493 -26.12 -6.75 31.23
CA THR A 493 -27.05 -6.53 32.35
C THR A 493 -27.21 -7.75 33.26
N GLN A 494 -26.31 -8.73 33.20
CA GLN A 494 -26.31 -9.97 34.00
C GLN A 494 -27.49 -10.94 33.81
N ARG A 495 -28.34 -10.77 32.79
CA ARG A 495 -29.34 -11.81 32.45
C ARG A 495 -28.62 -13.00 31.85
N ARG A 496 -28.90 -14.20 32.37
CA ARG A 496 -28.28 -15.46 31.95
C ARG A 496 -29.32 -16.43 31.43
N VAL A 497 -28.98 -17.11 30.35
CA VAL A 497 -29.79 -18.15 29.72
C VAL A 497 -28.92 -19.39 29.59
N LYS A 498 -29.28 -20.47 30.29
CA LYS A 498 -28.64 -21.77 30.17
C LYS A 498 -29.37 -22.61 29.12
N MET A 499 -28.61 -23.21 28.20
CA MET A 499 -29.11 -24.10 27.16
C MET A 499 -28.42 -25.46 27.28
N CYS A 500 -29.21 -26.54 27.26
CA CYS A 500 -28.76 -27.91 27.48
C CYS A 500 -29.03 -28.75 26.22
N GLN A 501 -28.30 -29.87 26.06
CA GLN A 501 -28.52 -30.78 24.92
C GLN A 501 -29.81 -31.57 25.12
N ALA A 502 -30.52 -31.85 24.01
CA ALA A 502 -31.71 -32.70 24.05
C ALA A 502 -31.39 -34.18 24.36
N ALA A 503 -30.16 -34.63 24.06
CA ALA A 503 -29.62 -35.94 24.41
C ALA A 503 -28.14 -35.79 24.78
N ASN A 504 -27.71 -36.38 25.90
CA ASN A 504 -26.35 -36.30 26.44
C ASN A 504 -25.34 -37.14 25.63
N GLY A 505 -25.12 -36.77 24.37
CA GLY A 505 -24.19 -37.45 23.45
C GLY A 505 -22.92 -36.63 23.18
N PRO A 506 -21.80 -37.28 22.83
CA PRO A 506 -20.62 -36.56 22.35
C PRO A 506 -20.92 -35.83 21.04
N ILE A 507 -20.34 -34.65 20.86
CA ILE A 507 -20.31 -33.97 19.56
C ILE A 507 -19.05 -34.46 18.84
N THR A 508 -19.23 -35.20 17.75
CA THR A 508 -18.13 -35.71 16.93
C THR A 508 -17.83 -34.76 15.76
N ASN A 509 -16.68 -34.97 15.09
CA ASN A 509 -16.25 -34.12 13.97
C ASN A 509 -17.30 -34.13 12.84
N ASN A 510 -17.73 -32.96 12.38
CA ASN A 510 -18.79 -32.74 11.38
C ASN A 510 -20.24 -33.00 11.83
N GLU A 511 -20.49 -33.32 13.09
CA GLU A 511 -21.86 -33.38 13.65
C GLU A 511 -22.25 -32.06 14.32
N LEU A 512 -23.54 -31.70 14.24
CA LEU A 512 -24.10 -30.53 14.92
C LEU A 512 -24.94 -30.97 16.12
N GLY A 513 -24.53 -30.59 17.32
CA GLY A 513 -25.35 -30.67 18.52
C GLY A 513 -26.36 -29.53 18.57
N MET A 514 -27.61 -29.81 18.94
CA MET A 514 -28.63 -28.77 19.14
C MET A 514 -28.92 -28.58 20.63
N LEU A 515 -28.84 -27.32 21.07
CA LEU A 515 -29.09 -26.87 22.44
C LEU A 515 -30.31 -25.95 22.46
N SER A 516 -31.23 -26.19 23.38
CA SER A 516 -32.42 -25.35 23.58
C SER A 516 -32.58 -24.94 25.04
N LYS A 517 -33.35 -23.87 25.28
CA LYS A 517 -33.77 -23.49 26.63
C LYS A 517 -34.49 -24.67 27.30
N GLU A 518 -34.22 -24.91 28.58
CA GLU A 518 -34.96 -25.90 29.38
C GLU A 518 -36.43 -25.48 29.45
N ASN A 519 -37.29 -26.15 28.70
CA ASN A 519 -38.72 -26.13 28.96
C ASN A 519 -39.07 -27.33 29.85
N ASN A 520 -39.27 -27.07 31.14
CA ASN A 520 -40.03 -27.97 31.99
C ASN A 520 -41.47 -28.03 31.45
N THR A 521 -41.76 -28.99 30.57
CA THR A 521 -43.07 -29.63 30.41
C THR A 521 -42.98 -30.81 29.43
N THR A 522 -43.34 -31.97 29.96
CA THR A 522 -43.61 -33.26 29.31
C THR A 522 -44.52 -33.15 28.09
N GLY A 523 -44.27 -33.94 27.02
CA GLY A 523 -45.26 -34.05 25.93
C GLY A 523 -44.84 -34.83 24.70
N PHE A 524 -44.88 -36.15 24.82
CA PHE A 524 -45.02 -37.20 23.80
C PHE A 524 -45.98 -36.83 22.63
N LEU A 525 -45.58 -36.02 21.63
CA LEU A 525 -46.41 -35.80 20.42
C LEU A 525 -45.69 -35.26 19.16
N LEU A 526 -44.38 -35.42 18.98
CA LEU A 526 -43.69 -35.01 17.75
C LEU A 526 -43.05 -36.16 16.96
N GLN A 527 -43.03 -37.37 17.53
CA GLN A 527 -42.47 -38.57 16.88
C GLN A 527 -43.40 -39.20 15.85
N THR A 528 -44.68 -38.81 15.80
CA THR A 528 -45.66 -39.37 14.86
C THR A 528 -45.81 -38.55 13.57
N ILE A 529 -45.41 -37.27 13.56
CA ILE A 529 -45.61 -36.39 12.39
C ILE A 529 -44.43 -36.45 11.41
N LEU A 530 -43.21 -36.73 11.88
CA LEU A 530 -42.02 -36.81 11.03
C LEU A 530 -41.80 -38.17 10.35
N TRP A 531 -42.66 -39.16 10.61
CA TRP A 531 -42.62 -40.47 9.94
C TRP A 531 -43.50 -40.55 8.68
N MET A 532 -44.25 -39.49 8.34
CA MET A 532 -45.18 -39.47 7.20
C MET A 532 -44.85 -38.47 6.08
N ALA A 533 -43.69 -37.80 6.12
CA ALA A 533 -43.26 -36.88 5.05
C ALA A 533 -41.93 -37.30 4.45
N ASN A 534 -41.84 -38.56 4.03
CA ASN A 534 -40.83 -39.00 3.08
C ASN A 534 -41.56 -39.73 1.95
N HIS A 535 -41.78 -39.06 0.82
CA HIS A 535 -41.95 -39.68 -0.49
C HIS A 535 -41.60 -38.67 -1.61
N GLU A 536 -40.69 -39.13 -2.47
CA GLU A 536 -40.45 -38.77 -3.88
C GLU A 536 -39.26 -37.85 -4.29
N TYR A 537 -38.23 -38.58 -4.77
CA TYR A 537 -37.47 -38.46 -6.02
C TYR A 537 -36.20 -37.58 -6.16
N ASN A 538 -35.07 -38.30 -6.07
CA ASN A 538 -33.90 -38.39 -6.98
C ASN A 538 -33.24 -37.13 -7.58
N ASN A 539 -32.01 -36.93 -7.13
CA ASN A 539 -30.75 -36.91 -7.91
C ASN A 539 -30.78 -36.56 -9.41
N SER A 540 -30.09 -35.48 -9.77
CA SER A 540 -29.10 -35.45 -10.86
C SER A 540 -28.37 -34.10 -10.90
N LEU A 541 -27.27 -33.97 -10.15
CA LEU A 541 -26.27 -32.91 -10.30
C LEU A 541 -25.01 -33.47 -11.00
N ILE A 542 -25.19 -34.21 -12.10
CA ILE A 542 -24.12 -34.58 -13.03
C ILE A 542 -24.75 -34.60 -14.43
N ASN A 543 -24.83 -33.44 -15.09
CA ASN A 543 -24.93 -33.26 -16.55
C ASN A 543 -25.15 -31.79 -16.98
N VAL A 544 -24.38 -30.83 -16.45
CA VAL A 544 -24.33 -29.48 -17.07
C VAL A 544 -22.90 -28.93 -17.06
N ILE A 545 -21.97 -29.71 -17.62
CA ILE A 545 -20.84 -29.19 -18.39
C ILE A 545 -20.83 -30.01 -19.68
N HIS A 546 -21.61 -29.56 -20.67
CA HIS A 546 -21.41 -29.76 -22.10
C HIS A 546 -22.70 -29.36 -22.82
N ASN A 547 -22.75 -28.12 -23.29
CA ASN A 547 -23.07 -27.80 -24.67
C ASN A 547 -23.29 -26.28 -24.80
N GLN A 548 -22.30 -25.61 -25.37
CA GLN A 548 -22.60 -24.55 -26.32
C GLN A 548 -23.58 -25.13 -27.36
N THR A 549 -24.65 -24.43 -27.67
CA THR A 549 -25.02 -24.19 -29.06
C THR A 549 -26.01 -23.05 -29.17
N LEU A 550 -25.61 -22.11 -30.01
CA LEU A 550 -26.39 -21.08 -30.69
C LEU A 550 -27.76 -21.58 -31.17
N SER A 551 -28.80 -20.78 -30.93
CA SER A 551 -29.87 -20.49 -31.90
C SER A 551 -30.47 -19.13 -31.53
N ALA A 552 -30.23 -18.06 -32.28
CA ALA A 552 -31.01 -17.70 -33.47
C ALA A 552 -32.53 -17.78 -33.21
N ASP A 553 -33.10 -16.69 -32.68
CA ASP A 553 -34.22 -15.97 -33.31
C ASP A 553 -34.89 -15.00 -32.33
N SER A 554 -34.50 -13.71 -32.43
CA SER A 554 -35.47 -12.61 -32.40
C SER A 554 -34.83 -11.34 -32.96
N ASN A 555 -34.84 -11.24 -34.29
CA ASN A 555 -34.78 -9.95 -34.98
C ASN A 555 -35.96 -9.08 -34.52
N LYS A 556 -35.70 -7.93 -33.89
CA LYS A 556 -36.22 -6.63 -34.33
C LYS A 556 -35.67 -5.47 -33.48
N THR A 557 -35.26 -4.45 -34.23
CA THR A 557 -35.11 -3.02 -33.88
C THR A 557 -33.93 -2.62 -32.99
N SER A 558 -32.79 -2.43 -33.66
CA SER A 558 -32.00 -1.19 -33.68
C SER A 558 -32.47 -0.07 -32.75
N GLY A 559 -31.62 0.30 -31.80
CA GLY A 559 -31.76 1.53 -31.02
C GLY A 559 -31.15 1.40 -29.62
N GLU A 560 -29.88 0.99 -29.51
CA GLU A 560 -29.15 1.20 -28.25
C GLU A 560 -28.95 2.70 -28.09
N PHE A 561 -29.67 3.25 -27.12
CA PHE A 561 -29.59 4.61 -26.63
C PHE A 561 -28.18 4.86 -26.08
N SER A 562 -27.27 5.44 -26.88
CA SER A 562 -26.08 6.10 -26.36
C SER A 562 -26.53 7.39 -25.66
N LEU A 563 -26.46 7.44 -24.34
CA LEU A 563 -26.73 8.67 -23.59
C LEU A 563 -25.53 9.63 -23.75
N ALA A 564 -25.79 10.93 -23.82
CA ALA A 564 -24.77 11.98 -24.01
C ALA A 564 -23.75 12.08 -22.84
N GLU A 565 -23.92 11.30 -21.77
CA GLU A 565 -23.00 11.21 -20.63
C GLU A 565 -21.85 10.21 -20.81
N ASP A 566 -21.90 9.30 -21.81
CA ASP A 566 -20.89 8.23 -21.97
C ASP A 566 -19.64 8.65 -22.76
N VAL A 567 -19.70 9.80 -23.43
CA VAL A 567 -18.63 10.31 -24.29
C VAL A 567 -18.45 11.79 -24.07
N ARG A 568 -17.21 12.24 -23.83
CA ARG A 568 -16.89 13.66 -23.71
C ARG A 568 -15.84 14.07 -24.72
N CYS A 569 -16.08 15.18 -25.43
CA CYS A 569 -15.21 15.68 -26.48
C CYS A 569 -14.45 16.93 -26.06
N TYR A 570 -13.20 17.05 -26.51
CA TYR A 570 -12.27 18.12 -26.15
C TYR A 570 -11.73 18.82 -27.40
N GLY A 571 -12.60 19.53 -28.10
CA GLY A 571 -12.23 20.31 -29.29
C GLY A 571 -11.51 19.46 -30.33
N VAL A 572 -10.32 19.91 -30.76
CA VAL A 572 -9.49 19.23 -31.76
C VAL A 572 -8.97 17.86 -31.31
N TYR A 573 -8.92 17.59 -30.00
CA TYR A 573 -8.39 16.34 -29.45
C TYR A 573 -9.37 15.17 -29.52
N GLY A 574 -10.57 15.39 -30.08
CA GLY A 574 -11.56 14.35 -30.29
C GLY A 574 -12.37 14.00 -29.04
N CYS A 575 -12.95 12.80 -29.06
CA CYS A 575 -13.94 12.34 -28.09
C CYS A 575 -13.45 11.11 -27.31
N PHE A 576 -13.73 11.10 -26.01
CA PHE A 576 -13.21 10.12 -25.05
C PHE A 576 -14.39 9.37 -24.41
N PRO A 577 -14.71 8.17 -24.90
CA PRO A 577 -15.75 7.32 -24.31
C PRO A 577 -15.27 6.70 -22.99
N ILE A 578 -16.21 6.37 -22.10
CA ILE A 578 -15.98 5.55 -20.89
C ILE A 578 -16.54 4.13 -21.00
N THR A 579 -17.13 3.79 -22.15
CA THR A 579 -17.63 2.44 -22.51
C THR A 579 -16.50 1.47 -22.84
N PRO A 580 -16.76 0.15 -22.98
CA PRO A 580 -15.75 -0.82 -23.38
C PRO A 580 -14.98 -0.38 -24.65
N PRO A 581 -13.65 -0.60 -24.73
CA PRO A 581 -12.81 -1.36 -23.79
C PRO A 581 -12.31 -0.54 -22.57
N TRP A 582 -12.73 0.72 -22.40
CA TRP A 582 -12.24 1.59 -21.32
C TRP A 582 -12.76 1.22 -19.93
N ILE A 583 -13.79 0.39 -19.89
CA ILE A 583 -14.31 -0.30 -18.72
C ILE A 583 -14.34 -1.81 -19.03
N ASP A 584 -13.77 -2.60 -18.13
CA ASP A 584 -13.75 -4.07 -18.19
C ASP A 584 -13.59 -4.67 -16.78
N GLU A 585 -13.41 -5.99 -16.66
CA GLU A 585 -13.20 -6.66 -15.36
C GLU A 585 -11.93 -6.19 -14.61
N LYS A 586 -10.88 -5.78 -15.34
CA LYS A 586 -9.60 -5.32 -14.81
C LYS A 586 -9.57 -3.81 -14.54
N ARG A 587 -10.47 -3.07 -15.20
CA ARG A 587 -10.69 -1.63 -15.11
C ARG A 587 -12.18 -1.39 -14.86
N PRO A 588 -12.69 -1.69 -13.65
CA PRO A 588 -14.11 -1.57 -13.36
C PRO A 588 -14.57 -0.12 -13.38
N VAL A 589 -13.68 0.87 -13.23
CA VAL A 589 -14.06 2.30 -13.22
C VAL A 589 -13.30 3.08 -14.28
N ALA A 590 -14.07 3.75 -15.13
CA ALA A 590 -13.58 4.73 -16.09
C ALA A 590 -14.15 6.11 -15.75
N TYR A 591 -13.29 7.13 -15.81
CA TYR A 591 -13.68 8.53 -15.72
C TYR A 591 -13.45 9.21 -17.07
N HIS A 592 -14.17 10.30 -17.33
CA HIS A 592 -13.75 11.21 -18.38
C HIS A 592 -12.44 11.88 -17.98
N PRO A 593 -11.52 12.15 -18.93
CA PRO A 593 -10.40 13.05 -18.68
C PRO A 593 -10.88 14.38 -18.11
N GLN A 594 -10.05 15.12 -17.39
CA GLN A 594 -10.35 16.52 -17.05
C GLN A 594 -10.15 17.43 -18.26
N SER A 595 -10.60 18.69 -18.18
CA SER A 595 -10.46 19.63 -19.29
C SER A 595 -8.97 19.94 -19.61
N PRO A 596 -8.61 20.31 -20.86
CA PRO A 596 -7.25 20.73 -21.21
C PRO A 596 -6.66 21.78 -20.27
N ALA A 597 -7.46 22.76 -19.83
CA ALA A 597 -7.05 23.81 -18.90
C ALA A 597 -6.80 23.28 -17.47
N THR A 598 -7.47 22.20 -17.08
CA THR A 598 -7.28 21.56 -15.77
C THR A 598 -6.06 20.65 -15.76
N VAL A 599 -5.84 19.88 -16.83
CA VAL A 599 -4.68 19.00 -16.92
C VAL A 599 -3.37 19.79 -17.10
N ASP A 600 -3.44 20.94 -17.80
CA ASP A 600 -2.37 21.93 -17.93
C ASP A 600 -1.00 21.32 -18.23
N VAL A 601 -0.94 20.54 -19.33
CA VAL A 601 0.31 19.93 -19.78
C VAL A 601 1.24 20.97 -20.41
N ARG A 602 2.53 20.89 -20.07
CA ARG A 602 3.57 21.80 -20.54
C ARG A 602 4.67 21.02 -21.26
N TYR A 603 5.29 21.67 -22.25
CA TYR A 603 6.31 21.05 -23.11
C TYR A 603 7.62 21.88 -23.13
N PRO A 604 8.40 21.90 -22.04
CA PRO A 604 9.73 22.50 -22.05
C PRO A 604 10.69 21.76 -22.99
N VAL A 605 11.44 22.53 -23.77
CA VAL A 605 12.37 22.10 -24.80
C VAL A 605 13.80 22.39 -24.37
N PHE A 606 14.63 21.36 -24.44
CA PHE A 606 16.04 21.36 -24.13
C PHE A 606 16.83 21.03 -25.39
N VAL A 607 17.83 21.86 -25.66
CA VAL A 607 18.77 21.70 -26.77
C VAL A 607 20.17 21.97 -26.25
N LYS A 608 21.20 21.52 -26.96
CA LYS A 608 22.60 21.67 -26.50
C LYS A 608 23.00 23.11 -26.14
N SER A 609 22.46 24.11 -26.85
CA SER A 609 22.76 25.52 -26.57
C SER A 609 22.05 26.07 -25.33
N ASN A 610 21.06 25.36 -24.79
CA ASN A 610 20.25 25.82 -23.66
C ASN A 610 19.60 24.63 -22.94
N THR A 611 20.30 24.12 -21.94
CA THR A 611 19.77 23.10 -21.04
C THR A 611 19.21 23.73 -19.76
N ASP A 612 19.77 24.80 -19.21
CA ASP A 612 19.37 25.28 -17.88
C ASP A 612 18.01 26.01 -17.84
N HIS A 613 17.66 26.76 -18.88
CA HIS A 613 16.43 27.57 -18.92
C HIS A 613 15.59 27.23 -20.15
N PRO A 614 14.83 26.12 -20.14
CA PRO A 614 14.13 25.64 -21.33
C PRO A 614 13.08 26.64 -21.81
N LYS A 615 12.95 26.74 -23.14
CA LYS A 615 11.80 27.41 -23.76
C LYS A 615 10.63 26.42 -23.82
N PHE A 616 9.40 26.90 -23.90
CA PHE A 616 8.20 26.06 -23.93
C PHE A 616 7.58 26.06 -25.33
N ILE A 617 7.04 24.92 -25.76
CA ILE A 617 6.16 24.89 -26.94
C ILE A 617 4.84 25.56 -26.56
N ASP A 618 4.46 26.60 -27.29
CA ASP A 618 3.12 27.19 -27.22
C ASP A 618 2.23 26.55 -28.29
N ILE A 619 1.24 25.78 -27.86
CA ILE A 619 0.29 25.10 -28.75
C ILE A 619 -0.59 26.11 -29.49
N ASN A 620 -0.80 27.31 -28.92
CA ASN A 620 -1.60 28.37 -29.53
C ASN A 620 -0.79 29.23 -30.51
N ASP A 621 0.55 29.11 -30.51
CA ASP A 621 1.44 29.74 -31.48
C ASP A 621 2.35 28.69 -32.15
N PRO A 622 1.82 27.90 -33.11
CA PRO A 622 2.59 26.88 -33.80
C PRO A 622 3.87 27.37 -34.46
N ALA A 623 3.88 28.60 -35.00
CA ALA A 623 5.04 29.15 -35.68
C ALA A 623 6.23 29.37 -34.72
N SER A 624 5.97 29.54 -33.42
CA SER A 624 7.01 29.72 -32.39
C SER A 624 8.03 28.58 -32.35
N VAL A 625 7.65 27.35 -32.76
CA VAL A 625 8.54 26.18 -32.69
C VAL A 625 9.78 26.31 -33.57
N ARG A 626 9.71 27.12 -34.64
CA ARG A 626 10.85 27.45 -35.51
C ARG A 626 11.96 28.21 -34.77
N HIS A 627 11.63 28.82 -33.63
CA HIS A 627 12.55 29.61 -32.80
C HIS A 627 12.99 28.90 -31.51
N LEU A 628 12.57 27.65 -31.31
CA LEU A 628 12.93 26.83 -30.14
C LEU A 628 14.30 26.14 -30.29
N GLY A 629 14.89 26.15 -31.48
CA GLY A 629 16.21 25.57 -31.74
C GLY A 629 16.19 24.05 -31.98
N ILE A 630 15.00 23.46 -32.17
CA ILE A 630 14.84 22.04 -32.51
C ILE A 630 15.41 21.79 -33.90
N ASN A 631 16.30 20.80 -34.02
CA ASN A 631 16.82 20.39 -35.33
C ASN A 631 15.94 19.27 -35.92
N PRO A 632 15.16 19.52 -36.99
CA PRO A 632 14.25 18.52 -37.56
C PRO A 632 14.96 17.33 -38.23
N LYS A 633 16.27 17.43 -38.48
CA LYS A 633 17.08 16.32 -38.98
C LYS A 633 17.75 15.53 -37.86
N GLY A 634 17.75 16.05 -36.63
CA GLY A 634 18.32 15.41 -35.44
C GLY A 634 17.36 14.41 -34.78
N ARG A 635 17.80 13.83 -33.66
CA ARG A 635 16.96 12.99 -32.80
C ARG A 635 16.09 13.89 -31.92
N ILE A 636 14.80 13.58 -31.81
CA ILE A 636 13.86 14.34 -30.96
C ILE A 636 13.31 13.37 -29.92
N TYR A 637 13.72 13.56 -28.66
CA TYR A 637 13.29 12.75 -27.54
C TYR A 637 12.14 13.43 -26.80
N PHE A 638 11.08 12.70 -26.52
CA PHE A 638 10.04 13.13 -25.59
C PHE A 638 10.18 12.33 -24.30
N ILE A 639 10.19 12.98 -23.13
CA ILE A 639 10.36 12.31 -21.84
C ILE A 639 9.18 12.67 -20.93
N THR A 640 8.50 11.67 -20.37
CA THR A 640 7.36 11.89 -19.47
C THR A 640 7.49 11.14 -18.15
N HIS A 641 7.08 11.80 -17.08
CA HIS A 641 6.99 11.26 -15.72
C HIS A 641 5.71 10.44 -15.50
N GLY A 642 5.60 9.86 -14.30
CA GLY A 642 4.49 9.01 -13.85
C GLY A 642 3.50 9.67 -12.88
N TYR A 643 2.81 8.82 -12.11
CA TYR A 643 1.86 9.19 -11.05
C TYR A 643 2.58 9.84 -9.85
N ILE A 644 2.03 10.93 -9.29
CA ILE A 644 2.63 11.71 -8.19
C ILE A 644 4.07 12.17 -8.53
N GLU A 645 4.27 12.53 -9.80
CA GLU A 645 5.52 13.10 -10.31
C GLU A 645 5.29 14.36 -11.13
N SER A 646 6.39 15.00 -11.51
CA SER A 646 6.45 16.27 -12.24
C SER A 646 7.62 16.27 -13.23
N GLY A 647 7.56 17.16 -14.23
CA GLY A 647 8.60 17.27 -15.26
C GLY A 647 9.95 17.83 -14.80
N ASP A 648 10.07 18.32 -13.56
CA ASP A 648 11.30 18.89 -12.98
C ASP A 648 12.06 17.91 -12.08
N ARG A 649 11.71 16.62 -12.12
CA ARG A 649 12.43 15.61 -11.33
C ARG A 649 13.91 15.54 -11.72
N PRO A 650 14.82 15.32 -10.75
CA PRO A 650 16.25 15.21 -11.01
C PRO A 650 16.60 14.14 -12.06
N TRP A 651 15.90 13.01 -12.07
CA TRP A 651 16.16 11.94 -13.04
C TRP A 651 15.83 12.35 -14.48
N ILE A 652 14.79 13.16 -14.69
CA ILE A 652 14.44 13.69 -16.01
C ILE A 652 15.56 14.60 -16.51
N ARG A 653 16.03 15.51 -15.64
CA ARG A 653 17.17 16.38 -15.94
C ARG A 653 18.42 15.57 -16.28
N GLN A 654 18.73 14.54 -15.50
CA GLN A 654 19.88 13.67 -15.74
C GLN A 654 19.78 12.95 -17.08
N MET A 655 18.60 12.43 -17.43
CA MET A 655 18.38 11.76 -18.72
C MET A 655 18.39 12.72 -19.90
N VAL A 656 17.82 13.93 -19.76
CA VAL A 656 17.91 15.00 -20.77
C VAL A 656 19.38 15.29 -21.09
N ASN A 657 20.19 15.50 -20.05
CA ASN A 657 21.63 15.78 -20.22
C ASN A 657 22.34 14.57 -20.86
N ALA A 658 22.08 13.35 -20.38
CA ALA A 658 22.68 12.14 -20.93
C ALA A 658 22.39 11.99 -22.44
N LEU A 659 21.14 12.22 -22.87
CA LEU A 659 20.72 12.13 -24.27
C LEU A 659 21.32 13.23 -25.15
N ILE A 660 21.39 14.48 -24.67
CA ILE A 660 21.92 15.60 -25.45
C ILE A 660 23.45 15.52 -25.54
N ASP A 661 24.14 15.29 -24.42
CA ASP A 661 25.59 15.38 -24.36
C ASP A 661 26.27 14.20 -25.08
N ASN A 662 25.64 13.02 -25.06
CA ASN A 662 26.16 11.80 -25.69
C ASN A 662 25.55 11.54 -27.07
N ASP A 663 24.79 12.47 -27.64
CA ASP A 663 24.33 12.37 -29.03
C ASP A 663 25.52 12.40 -30.00
N PRO A 664 25.74 11.35 -30.82
CA PRO A 664 26.88 11.31 -31.73
C PRO A 664 26.90 12.47 -32.73
N ASP A 665 25.71 12.91 -33.16
CA ASP A 665 25.54 13.94 -34.16
C ASP A 665 25.51 15.35 -33.56
N GLN A 666 25.40 15.48 -32.23
CA GLN A 666 25.29 16.74 -31.50
C GLN A 666 24.11 17.61 -31.99
N THR A 667 23.02 16.95 -32.39
CA THR A 667 21.79 17.57 -32.92
C THR A 667 20.53 17.18 -32.15
N ALA A 668 20.65 16.35 -31.10
CA ALA A 668 19.52 15.93 -30.30
C ALA A 668 18.78 17.10 -29.63
N SER A 669 17.45 16.96 -29.56
CA SER A 669 16.54 17.83 -28.81
C SER A 669 15.71 16.99 -27.87
N CYS A 670 15.49 17.45 -26.64
CA CYS A 670 14.65 16.78 -25.65
C CYS A 670 13.45 17.66 -25.30
N VAL A 671 12.25 17.10 -25.32
CA VAL A 671 11.00 17.75 -24.93
C VAL A 671 10.44 16.99 -23.74
N VAL A 672 10.30 17.63 -22.58
CA VAL A 672 9.67 16.98 -21.42
C VAL A 672 8.16 17.20 -21.49
N ILE A 673 7.37 16.16 -21.26
CA ILE A 673 5.92 16.25 -21.13
C ILE A 673 5.61 16.38 -19.64
N ASP A 674 5.37 17.60 -19.18
CA ASP A 674 5.13 17.90 -17.77
C ASP A 674 3.64 18.09 -17.52
N TRP A 675 3.04 17.11 -16.86
CA TRP A 675 1.61 17.06 -16.57
C TRP A 675 1.35 16.96 -15.06
N ARG A 676 2.23 17.59 -14.26
CA ARG A 676 2.23 17.58 -12.78
C ARG A 676 0.90 17.91 -12.10
N LYS A 677 0.04 18.72 -12.73
CA LYS A 677 -1.27 19.06 -12.14
C LYS A 677 -2.23 17.87 -12.23
N ALA A 678 -2.15 17.13 -13.33
CA ALA A 678 -2.98 15.96 -13.60
C ALA A 678 -2.41 14.63 -13.06
N SER A 679 -1.15 14.59 -12.61
CA SER A 679 -0.49 13.40 -12.07
C SER A 679 -0.83 13.08 -10.62
N ASN A 680 -1.51 13.98 -9.92
CA ASN A 680 -1.92 13.81 -8.54
C ASN A 680 -3.15 12.88 -8.39
N PRO A 681 -3.41 12.35 -7.19
CA PRO A 681 -4.59 11.52 -6.92
C PRO A 681 -5.90 12.23 -7.29
N PRO A 682 -6.96 11.46 -7.65
CA PRO A 682 -7.01 10.00 -7.61
C PRO A 682 -6.47 9.33 -8.89
N TYR A 683 -5.64 8.29 -8.75
CA TYR A 683 -5.09 7.43 -9.82
C TYR A 683 -6.06 7.06 -10.96
N THR A 684 -7.32 6.70 -10.73
CA THR A 684 -8.32 6.41 -11.80
C THR A 684 -8.64 7.64 -12.66
N GLN A 685 -8.66 8.84 -12.06
CA GLN A 685 -8.78 10.09 -12.80
C GLN A 685 -7.48 10.38 -13.55
N THR A 686 -6.33 10.10 -12.95
CA THR A 686 -5.03 10.17 -13.61
C THR A 686 -4.97 9.28 -14.86
N CYS A 687 -5.42 8.01 -14.76
CA CYS A 687 -5.53 7.08 -15.89
C CYS A 687 -6.48 7.57 -16.98
N ALA A 688 -7.49 8.38 -16.63
CA ALA A 688 -8.33 9.04 -17.62
C ALA A 688 -7.62 10.25 -18.26
N ASN A 689 -6.96 11.08 -17.45
CA ASN A 689 -6.26 12.28 -17.89
C ASN A 689 -5.16 11.96 -18.91
N ILE A 690 -4.38 10.89 -18.71
CA ILE A 690 -3.30 10.52 -19.63
C ILE A 690 -3.79 10.17 -21.04
N ARG A 691 -5.07 9.77 -21.22
CA ARG A 691 -5.68 9.58 -22.55
C ARG A 691 -5.73 10.90 -23.33
N LEU A 692 -6.24 11.95 -22.67
CA LEU A 692 -6.30 13.28 -23.26
C LEU A 692 -4.90 13.86 -23.45
N ILE A 693 -4.00 13.70 -22.48
CA ILE A 693 -2.63 14.20 -22.59
C ILE A 693 -1.86 13.50 -23.73
N GLY A 694 -2.10 12.20 -23.94
CA GLY A 694 -1.59 11.47 -25.10
C GLY A 694 -2.07 12.07 -26.42
N ALA A 695 -3.37 12.37 -26.54
CA ALA A 695 -3.93 13.04 -27.72
C ALA A 695 -3.34 14.46 -27.93
N ILE A 696 -3.20 15.25 -26.86
CA ILE A 696 -2.55 16.58 -26.92
C ILE A 696 -1.09 16.44 -27.39
N THR A 697 -0.36 15.45 -26.86
CA THR A 697 1.03 15.18 -27.24
C THR A 697 1.15 14.77 -28.71
N ALA A 698 0.22 13.96 -29.23
CA ALA A 698 0.17 13.63 -30.65
C ALA A 698 0.02 14.89 -31.53
N HIS A 699 -0.85 15.83 -31.12
CA HIS A 699 -1.02 17.11 -31.83
C HIS A 699 0.24 17.98 -31.76
N VAL A 700 0.96 17.99 -30.63
CA VAL A 700 2.25 18.68 -30.51
C VAL A 700 3.30 18.07 -31.43
N ILE A 701 3.38 16.74 -31.52
CA ILE A 701 4.31 16.06 -32.44
C ILE A 701 3.95 16.37 -33.91
N TYR A 702 2.66 16.37 -34.25
CA TYR A 702 2.20 16.76 -35.58
C TYR A 702 2.52 18.22 -35.91
N LEU A 703 2.36 19.13 -34.94
CA LEU A 703 2.74 20.53 -35.07
C LEU A 703 4.23 20.67 -35.39
N LEU A 704 5.11 19.95 -34.68
CA LEU A 704 6.54 19.93 -35.00
C LEU A 704 6.82 19.36 -36.40
N TYR A 705 6.09 18.30 -36.80
CA TYR A 705 6.23 17.68 -38.11
C TYR A 705 5.95 18.67 -39.25
N GLU A 706 4.84 19.40 -39.17
CA GLU A 706 4.44 20.39 -40.17
C GLU A 706 5.35 21.64 -40.12
N GLU A 707 5.47 22.28 -38.96
CA GLU A 707 6.14 23.59 -38.85
C GLU A 707 7.65 23.53 -39.10
N LEU A 708 8.27 22.38 -38.83
CA LEU A 708 9.69 22.13 -39.09
C LEU A 708 9.95 21.34 -40.39
N ASN A 709 8.92 21.07 -41.20
CA ASN A 709 9.01 20.30 -42.46
C ASN A 709 9.74 18.96 -42.30
N MET A 710 9.36 18.19 -41.30
CA MET A 710 9.93 16.86 -41.07
C MET A 710 9.45 15.89 -42.17
N LYS A 711 10.35 15.00 -42.63
CA LYS A 711 9.98 14.02 -43.67
C LYS A 711 9.18 12.84 -43.15
N ASN A 712 9.45 12.44 -41.92
CA ASN A 712 8.83 11.33 -41.20
C ASN A 712 9.16 11.46 -39.70
N LEU A 713 8.63 10.55 -38.89
CA LEU A 713 8.85 10.51 -37.44
C LEU A 713 9.88 9.46 -36.99
N ASP A 714 10.74 8.95 -37.90
CA ASP A 714 11.68 7.85 -37.60
C ASP A 714 12.69 8.20 -36.50
N LYS A 715 13.00 9.49 -36.36
CA LYS A 715 13.92 10.04 -35.36
C LYS A 715 13.24 10.59 -34.11
N VAL A 716 11.92 10.43 -33.99
CA VAL A 716 11.16 10.82 -32.79
C VAL A 716 11.03 9.61 -31.87
N HIS A 717 11.43 9.78 -30.62
CA HIS A 717 11.46 8.72 -29.61
C HIS A 717 10.80 9.19 -28.31
N LEU A 718 9.71 8.54 -27.91
CA LEU A 718 9.02 8.80 -26.65
C LEU A 718 9.52 7.86 -25.55
N LEU A 719 9.83 8.41 -24.38
CA LEU A 719 10.25 7.70 -23.18
C LEU A 719 9.27 8.03 -22.05
N GLY A 720 8.51 7.03 -21.59
CA GLY A 720 7.54 7.23 -20.53
C GLY A 720 7.83 6.36 -19.33
N HIS A 721 7.73 6.92 -18.12
CA HIS A 721 7.84 6.17 -16.86
C HIS A 721 6.46 5.93 -16.24
N SER A 722 6.23 4.72 -15.71
CA SER A 722 4.99 4.38 -15.00
C SER A 722 3.74 4.67 -15.88
N LEU A 723 2.76 5.45 -15.40
CA LEU A 723 1.62 5.94 -16.19
C LEU A 723 2.02 6.71 -17.46
N GLY A 724 3.18 7.36 -17.45
CA GLY A 724 3.76 8.03 -18.62
C GLY A 724 4.02 7.06 -19.78
N SER A 725 4.27 5.77 -19.52
CA SER A 725 4.40 4.76 -20.57
C SER A 725 3.12 4.62 -21.40
N HIS A 726 1.96 4.58 -20.72
CA HIS A 726 0.65 4.48 -21.38
C HIS A 726 0.26 5.78 -22.09
N LEU A 727 0.64 6.93 -21.53
CA LEU A 727 0.54 8.22 -22.21
C LEU A 727 1.26 8.20 -23.56
N CYS A 728 2.48 7.65 -23.61
CA CYS A 728 3.23 7.50 -24.85
C CYS A 728 2.52 6.59 -25.87
N GLY A 729 1.91 5.49 -25.40
CA GLY A 729 1.07 4.62 -26.22
C GLY A 729 -0.10 5.38 -26.86
N TYR A 730 -0.86 6.12 -26.05
CA TYR A 730 -1.94 6.97 -26.57
C TYR A 730 -1.47 8.03 -27.57
N ALA A 731 -0.30 8.64 -27.35
CA ALA A 731 0.27 9.57 -28.32
C ALA A 731 0.60 8.88 -29.65
N GLY A 732 1.17 7.67 -29.62
CA GLY A 732 1.42 6.85 -30.79
C GLY A 732 0.14 6.47 -31.54
N TYR A 733 -0.88 6.01 -30.81
CA TYR A 733 -2.21 5.70 -31.36
C TYR A 733 -2.86 6.91 -32.05
N HIS A 734 -2.89 8.08 -31.40
CA HIS A 734 -3.49 9.28 -31.95
C HIS A 734 -2.72 9.84 -33.16
N LEU A 735 -1.39 9.71 -33.19
CA LEU A 735 -0.61 10.07 -34.38
C LEU A 735 -1.02 9.25 -35.61
N GLN A 736 -1.24 7.95 -35.43
CA GLN A 736 -1.66 7.07 -36.51
C GLN A 736 -3.10 7.34 -36.92
N LYS A 737 -4.00 7.46 -35.95
CA LYS A 737 -5.43 7.65 -36.17
C LYS A 737 -5.77 9.00 -36.80
N ASP A 738 -5.24 10.08 -36.22
CA ASP A 738 -5.68 11.45 -36.53
C ASP A 738 -4.85 12.06 -37.68
N PHE A 739 -3.60 11.62 -37.87
CA PHE A 739 -2.66 12.20 -38.84
C PHE A 739 -2.05 11.19 -39.82
N GLY A 740 -2.32 9.89 -39.68
CA GLY A 740 -1.71 8.86 -40.54
C GLY A 740 -0.20 8.73 -40.39
N LEU A 741 0.37 9.20 -39.26
CA LEU A 741 1.80 9.18 -38.98
C LEU A 741 2.14 8.10 -37.96
N MET A 742 3.17 7.31 -38.22
CA MET A 742 3.65 6.30 -37.28
C MET A 742 4.94 6.76 -36.61
N LEU A 743 4.92 6.76 -35.27
CA LEU A 743 6.05 7.18 -34.43
C LEU A 743 7.26 6.25 -34.60
N GLY A 744 8.47 6.80 -34.52
CA GLY A 744 9.72 6.06 -34.74
C GLY A 744 10.09 5.06 -33.63
N ARG A 745 9.89 5.43 -32.36
CA ARG A 745 10.13 4.55 -31.20
C ARG A 745 9.37 4.99 -29.94
N ILE A 746 8.92 4.02 -29.13
CA ILE A 746 8.51 4.23 -27.73
C ILE A 746 9.36 3.34 -26.82
N THR A 747 9.85 3.88 -25.71
CA THR A 747 10.41 3.08 -24.61
C THR A 747 9.53 3.22 -23.37
N GLY A 748 8.98 2.11 -22.90
CA GLY A 748 8.22 2.02 -21.65
C GLY A 748 9.14 1.72 -20.48
N LEU A 749 9.26 2.65 -19.54
CA LEU A 749 10.06 2.53 -18.33
C LEU A 749 9.14 2.07 -17.20
N ASP A 750 9.13 0.76 -16.98
CA ASP A 750 8.29 0.07 -16.01
C ASP A 750 6.82 0.52 -16.06
N PRO A 751 6.09 0.23 -17.16
CA PRO A 751 4.69 0.64 -17.33
C PRO A 751 3.81 0.17 -16.16
N ALA A 752 2.90 1.01 -15.68
CA ALA A 752 2.14 0.72 -14.46
C ALA A 752 1.17 -0.47 -14.62
N GLU A 753 1.16 -1.41 -13.67
CA GLU A 753 0.24 -2.56 -13.70
C GLU A 753 -1.23 -2.19 -13.49
N PRO A 754 -1.58 -1.40 -12.46
CA PRO A 754 -2.98 -1.29 -12.06
C PRO A 754 -3.83 -0.57 -13.13
N LEU A 755 -4.94 -1.20 -13.53
CA LEU A 755 -5.88 -0.75 -14.58
C LEU A 755 -5.37 -0.84 -16.03
N PHE A 756 -4.22 -1.47 -16.28
CA PHE A 756 -3.65 -1.64 -17.62
C PHE A 756 -3.24 -3.08 -17.95
N SER A 757 -2.70 -3.85 -16.99
CA SER A 757 -2.31 -5.24 -17.27
C SER A 757 -3.50 -6.07 -17.72
N ASP A 758 -3.27 -6.90 -18.74
CA ASP A 758 -4.27 -7.78 -19.38
C ASP A 758 -5.52 -7.06 -19.92
N THR A 759 -5.43 -5.76 -20.16
CA THR A 759 -6.48 -4.99 -20.85
C THR A 759 -6.27 -5.01 -22.37
N ASP A 760 -7.30 -4.58 -23.10
CA ASP A 760 -7.24 -4.38 -24.56
C ASP A 760 -6.03 -3.50 -24.94
N PRO A 761 -5.28 -3.81 -26.02
CA PRO A 761 -4.17 -2.98 -26.49
C PRO A 761 -4.49 -1.49 -26.61
N LEU A 762 -5.73 -1.12 -26.95
CA LEU A 762 -6.17 0.28 -27.03
C LEU A 762 -6.12 1.02 -25.68
N VAL A 763 -6.18 0.30 -24.56
CA VAL A 763 -6.26 0.85 -23.20
C VAL A 763 -4.87 1.07 -22.61
N ARG A 764 -3.83 0.45 -23.14
CA ARG A 764 -2.47 0.45 -22.58
C ARG A 764 -1.44 0.80 -23.65
N LEU A 765 -0.16 0.71 -23.28
CA LEU A 765 0.92 0.75 -24.25
C LEU A 765 0.97 -0.61 -24.95
N ASP A 766 1.18 -0.61 -26.25
CA ASP A 766 1.29 -1.80 -27.07
C ASP A 766 2.34 -1.64 -28.16
N ARG A 767 2.89 -2.77 -28.65
CA ARG A 767 3.87 -2.78 -29.74
C ARG A 767 3.37 -2.10 -31.01
N SER A 768 2.07 -2.05 -31.24
CA SER A 768 1.47 -1.36 -32.40
C SER A 768 1.54 0.17 -32.34
N ASP A 769 1.84 0.78 -31.19
CA ASP A 769 1.80 2.24 -31.02
C ASP A 769 2.97 2.98 -31.71
N ALA A 770 4.06 2.28 -32.07
CA ALA A 770 5.20 2.84 -32.79
C ALA A 770 5.92 1.78 -33.64
N LYS A 771 6.78 2.22 -34.57
CA LYS A 771 7.59 1.33 -35.41
C LYS A 771 8.50 0.40 -34.62
N PHE A 772 8.86 0.78 -33.40
CA PHE A 772 9.59 -0.04 -32.46
C PHE A 772 9.19 0.36 -31.04
N VAL A 773 8.94 -0.63 -30.19
CA VAL A 773 8.51 -0.44 -28.80
C VAL A 773 9.36 -1.36 -27.94
N ASP A 774 10.08 -0.82 -26.98
CA ASP A 774 10.87 -1.59 -26.03
C ASP A 774 10.51 -1.26 -24.60
N ILE A 775 10.41 -2.27 -23.74
CA ILE A 775 9.93 -2.13 -22.37
C ILE A 775 11.03 -2.55 -21.40
N ILE A 776 11.18 -1.82 -20.30
CA ILE A 776 12.10 -2.17 -19.21
C ILE A 776 11.25 -2.45 -17.97
N HIS A 777 11.12 -3.73 -17.61
CA HIS A 777 10.40 -4.18 -16.43
C HIS A 777 11.35 -4.23 -15.24
N SER A 778 11.11 -3.42 -14.21
CA SER A 778 11.95 -3.37 -13.02
C SER A 778 11.21 -3.67 -11.72
N ASP A 779 9.88 -3.59 -11.70
CA ASP A 779 9.04 -3.83 -10.53
C ASP A 779 7.76 -4.62 -10.85
N GLY A 780 7.89 -5.62 -11.73
CA GLY A 780 6.81 -6.49 -12.21
C GLY A 780 6.22 -7.46 -11.19
N SER A 781 6.45 -7.26 -9.89
CA SER A 781 5.92 -8.18 -8.87
C SER A 781 4.43 -7.95 -8.70
N GLU A 782 3.64 -9.02 -8.64
CA GLU A 782 2.18 -8.91 -8.52
C GLU A 782 1.77 -7.83 -7.51
N TRP A 783 1.16 -6.75 -8.00
CA TRP A 783 0.72 -5.61 -7.22
C TRP A 783 -0.02 -6.03 -5.94
N VAL A 784 -0.91 -7.01 -6.08
CA VAL A 784 -1.84 -7.41 -5.01
C VAL A 784 -1.20 -8.26 -3.92
N SER A 785 -0.18 -9.07 -4.24
CA SER A 785 0.42 -10.00 -3.29
C SER A 785 1.78 -9.54 -2.77
N LYS A 786 2.48 -8.67 -3.51
CA LYS A 786 3.87 -8.28 -3.26
C LYS A 786 4.16 -6.79 -3.42
N GLY A 787 3.20 -5.99 -3.88
CA GLY A 787 3.29 -4.53 -3.91
C GLY A 787 4.09 -3.92 -5.06
N GLY A 788 4.37 -4.67 -6.13
CA GLY A 788 5.04 -4.13 -7.33
C GLY A 788 4.13 -3.20 -8.12
N LEU A 789 4.69 -2.11 -8.62
CA LEU A 789 3.95 -1.05 -9.30
C LEU A 789 3.94 -1.23 -10.84
N GLY A 790 4.94 -1.91 -11.38
CA GLY A 790 5.09 -2.16 -12.82
C GLY A 790 4.38 -3.43 -13.27
N MET A 791 3.94 -3.49 -14.53
CA MET A 791 3.40 -4.72 -15.13
C MET A 791 4.51 -5.68 -15.52
N TYR A 792 4.25 -7.00 -15.43
CA TYR A 792 5.16 -8.04 -15.93
C TYR A 792 4.85 -8.49 -17.35
N GLN A 793 3.62 -8.24 -17.83
CA GLN A 793 3.16 -8.66 -19.16
C GLN A 793 4.06 -8.09 -20.27
N PRO A 794 4.52 -8.92 -21.23
CA PRO A 794 5.33 -8.43 -22.34
C PRO A 794 4.44 -7.71 -23.37
N ILE A 795 4.62 -6.39 -23.48
CA ILE A 795 3.80 -5.51 -24.31
C ILE A 795 4.60 -4.81 -25.42
N GLY A 796 5.92 -4.96 -25.44
CA GLY A 796 6.81 -4.43 -26.47
C GLY A 796 7.03 -5.35 -27.66
N HIS A 797 7.89 -4.89 -28.57
CA HIS A 797 8.62 -5.76 -29.51
C HIS A 797 9.77 -6.47 -28.78
N VAL A 798 10.41 -5.77 -27.84
CA VAL A 798 11.43 -6.31 -26.94
C VAL A 798 11.10 -5.90 -25.50
N ASP A 799 11.05 -6.86 -24.59
CA ASP A 799 10.73 -6.66 -23.19
C ASP A 799 11.92 -7.11 -22.34
N PHE A 800 12.60 -6.15 -21.71
CA PHE A 800 13.78 -6.37 -20.87
C PHE A 800 13.37 -6.61 -19.42
N TYR A 801 13.86 -7.70 -18.83
CA TYR A 801 13.62 -8.08 -17.43
C TYR A 801 14.95 -8.14 -16.64
N PRO A 802 15.58 -6.98 -16.35
CA PRO A 802 16.76 -6.92 -15.50
C PRO A 802 16.48 -7.56 -14.13
N ASN A 803 17.36 -8.47 -13.72
CA ASN A 803 17.26 -9.25 -12.48
C ASN A 803 15.95 -10.03 -12.36
N GLY A 804 15.38 -10.44 -13.50
CA GLY A 804 14.09 -11.11 -13.58
C GLY A 804 12.88 -10.16 -13.57
N GLY A 805 13.12 -8.84 -13.49
CA GLY A 805 12.08 -7.82 -13.60
C GLY A 805 11.25 -7.59 -12.34
N TYR A 806 11.69 -8.09 -11.18
CA TYR A 806 10.97 -7.97 -9.90
C TYR A 806 11.74 -7.15 -8.86
N ASN A 807 12.74 -7.75 -8.22
CA ASN A 807 13.50 -7.11 -7.15
C ASN A 807 14.89 -6.75 -7.63
N GLN A 808 15.18 -5.46 -7.64
CA GLN A 808 16.44 -4.94 -8.15
C GLN A 808 17.49 -4.91 -7.02
N PRO A 809 18.74 -5.30 -7.32
CA PRO A 809 19.82 -5.21 -6.34
C PRO A 809 19.96 -3.80 -5.74
N GLY A 810 20.16 -3.72 -4.43
CA GLY A 810 20.23 -2.45 -3.68
C GLY A 810 18.90 -1.83 -3.26
N CYS A 811 17.75 -2.44 -3.60
CA CYS A 811 16.43 -1.95 -3.20
C CYS A 811 15.81 -2.65 -1.97
N SER A 812 16.53 -3.58 -1.31
CA SER A 812 16.08 -4.30 -0.11
C SER A 812 16.54 -3.66 1.21
N ASP A 813 17.01 -2.41 1.17
CA ASP A 813 17.58 -1.72 2.33
C ASP A 813 16.49 -1.23 3.31
N PRO A 814 16.76 -1.20 4.63
CA PRO A 814 15.81 -0.66 5.61
C PRO A 814 15.43 0.80 5.30
N MET A 815 14.15 1.14 5.45
CA MET A 815 13.56 2.48 5.19
C MET A 815 14.41 3.67 5.71
N ASN A 816 15.12 3.46 6.82
CA ASN A 816 16.01 4.45 7.43
C ASN A 816 17.17 4.93 6.51
N LYS A 817 17.57 4.15 5.49
CA LYS A 817 18.63 4.55 4.55
C LYS A 817 18.13 5.53 3.49
N PHE A 818 16.88 5.38 3.04
CA PHE A 818 16.22 6.28 2.07
C PHE A 818 15.77 7.60 2.71
N ILE A 819 15.30 7.55 3.96
CA ILE A 819 14.99 8.75 4.76
C ILE A 819 16.22 9.67 4.94
N ARG A 820 17.45 9.11 4.95
CA ARG A 820 18.70 9.85 5.14
C ARG A 820 19.27 10.50 3.87
N LYS A 821 18.77 10.16 2.68
CA LYS A 821 19.34 10.61 1.39
C LYS A 821 18.69 11.88 0.86
N HIS A 822 17.49 12.21 1.35
CA HIS A 822 16.74 13.40 0.96
C HIS A 822 16.50 14.30 2.18
N ASP A 823 17.37 15.29 2.35
CA ASP A 823 17.37 16.23 3.49
C ASP A 823 16.11 17.13 3.58
N ASP A 824 15.20 17.11 2.61
CA ASP A 824 14.06 18.07 2.58
C ASP A 824 12.64 17.48 2.52
N SER A 825 12.39 16.16 2.47
CA SER A 825 11.01 15.66 2.70
C SER A 825 10.89 14.16 2.99
N PHE A 826 10.33 13.83 4.16
CA PHE A 826 9.95 12.47 4.59
C PHE A 826 9.09 11.71 3.56
N PHE A 827 8.19 12.40 2.86
CA PHE A 827 7.33 11.81 1.81
C PHE A 827 8.15 11.28 0.62
N TRP A 828 9.27 11.92 0.28
CA TRP A 828 10.13 11.46 -0.82
C TRP A 828 10.95 10.24 -0.44
N GLY A 829 11.46 10.18 0.80
CA GLY A 829 12.11 8.97 1.31
C GLY A 829 11.15 7.78 1.38
N PHE A 830 9.86 8.04 1.58
CA PHE A 830 8.80 7.04 1.55
C PHE A 830 8.46 6.58 0.12
N GLN A 831 8.31 7.51 -0.83
CA GLN A 831 8.07 7.17 -2.25
C GLN A 831 9.28 6.48 -2.90
N GLU A 832 10.51 6.84 -2.54
CA GLU A 832 11.74 6.16 -3.01
C GLU A 832 11.92 4.79 -2.34
N PHE A 833 11.50 4.61 -1.09
CA PHE A 833 11.50 3.30 -0.43
C PHE A 833 10.48 2.33 -1.06
N PHE A 834 9.24 2.77 -1.30
CA PHE A 834 8.22 1.94 -1.96
C PHE A 834 8.39 1.86 -3.49
N GLY A 835 9.17 2.75 -4.09
CA GLY A 835 9.39 2.85 -5.54
C GLY A 835 10.82 2.53 -5.99
N CYS A 836 11.74 2.06 -5.14
CA CYS A 836 13.14 1.85 -5.53
C CYS A 836 13.26 0.92 -6.75
N ASN A 837 12.56 -0.22 -6.72
CA ASN A 837 12.47 -1.12 -7.87
C ASN A 837 11.84 -0.41 -9.08
N HIS A 838 10.75 0.33 -8.87
CA HIS A 838 10.01 1.04 -9.92
C HIS A 838 10.82 2.14 -10.62
N LEU A 839 11.79 2.74 -9.93
CA LEU A 839 12.67 3.81 -10.43
C LEU A 839 13.94 3.25 -11.13
N ARG A 840 14.29 1.98 -10.91
CA ARG A 840 15.52 1.40 -11.49
C ARG A 840 15.52 1.37 -13.02
N CYS A 841 14.37 1.24 -13.66
CA CYS A 841 14.26 1.25 -15.12
C CYS A 841 14.91 2.49 -15.78
N HIS A 842 14.60 3.70 -15.29
CA HIS A 842 15.16 4.93 -15.85
C HIS A 842 16.65 5.10 -15.48
N GLN A 843 17.08 4.57 -14.33
CA GLN A 843 18.49 4.55 -13.93
C GLN A 843 19.31 3.64 -14.85
N PHE A 844 18.84 2.42 -15.13
CA PHE A 844 19.48 1.51 -16.07
C PHE A 844 19.57 2.13 -17.47
N LEU A 845 18.49 2.74 -17.96
CA LEU A 845 18.51 3.39 -19.26
C LEU A 845 19.52 4.54 -19.31
N THR A 846 19.51 5.42 -18.30
CA THR A 846 20.47 6.54 -18.22
C THR A 846 21.90 6.02 -18.16
N ASP A 847 22.16 4.98 -17.37
CA ASP A 847 23.48 4.35 -17.23
C ASP A 847 23.97 3.73 -18.56
N SER A 848 23.06 3.14 -19.33
CA SER A 848 23.36 2.59 -20.67
C SER A 848 23.80 3.64 -21.69
N ILE A 849 23.48 4.92 -21.45
CA ILE A 849 23.91 6.05 -22.28
C ILE A 849 25.26 6.59 -21.82
N LEU A 850 25.46 6.67 -20.49
CA LEU A 850 26.65 7.28 -19.89
C LEU A 850 27.88 6.36 -19.92
N HIS A 851 27.70 5.05 -19.73
CA HIS A 851 28.79 4.10 -19.57
C HIS A 851 28.92 3.16 -20.78
N ARG A 852 30.18 2.80 -21.12
CA ARG A 852 30.52 2.02 -22.33
C ARG A 852 30.66 0.51 -22.10
N CYS A 853 30.18 0.00 -20.97
CA CYS A 853 30.21 -1.42 -20.68
C CYS A 853 29.14 -2.18 -21.50
N PRO A 854 29.38 -3.46 -21.84
CA PRO A 854 28.36 -4.30 -22.47
C PRO A 854 27.13 -4.41 -21.58
N PHE A 855 25.97 -4.01 -22.11
CA PHE A 855 24.68 -4.10 -21.42
C PHE A 855 23.76 -4.94 -22.33
N ILE A 856 23.79 -6.26 -22.15
CA ILE A 856 23.19 -7.21 -23.10
C ILE A 856 22.14 -8.06 -22.38
N GLY A 857 20.95 -8.14 -22.98
CA GLY A 857 19.91 -9.09 -22.60
C GLY A 857 19.87 -10.29 -23.54
N ILE A 858 19.54 -11.46 -23.01
CA ILE A 858 19.41 -12.70 -23.79
C ILE A 858 17.96 -13.20 -23.78
N GLY A 859 17.46 -13.56 -24.97
CA GLY A 859 16.18 -14.21 -25.17
C GLY A 859 16.16 -15.58 -24.53
N CYS A 860 15.23 -15.77 -23.60
CA CYS A 860 15.04 -17.02 -22.86
C CYS A 860 13.56 -17.20 -22.53
N GLU A 861 13.11 -18.43 -22.29
CA GLU A 861 11.71 -18.70 -21.94
C GLU A 861 11.36 -18.21 -20.53
N SER A 862 12.32 -18.25 -19.60
CA SER A 862 12.14 -17.71 -18.25
C SER A 862 13.47 -17.31 -17.60
N TYR A 863 13.39 -16.42 -16.61
CA TYR A 863 14.54 -16.02 -15.81
C TYR A 863 15.20 -17.20 -15.09
N ALA A 864 14.42 -18.21 -14.66
CA ALA A 864 14.95 -19.38 -13.98
C ALA A 864 15.80 -20.27 -14.90
N GLN A 865 15.40 -20.45 -16.16
CA GLN A 865 16.20 -21.16 -17.17
C GLN A 865 17.49 -20.38 -17.50
N PHE A 866 17.38 -19.05 -17.62
CA PHE A 866 18.53 -18.18 -17.80
C PHE A 866 19.56 -18.35 -16.68
N LEU A 867 19.14 -18.34 -15.41
CA LEU A 867 20.06 -18.55 -14.27
C LEU A 867 20.75 -19.92 -14.26
N ARG A 868 20.09 -20.97 -14.78
CA ARG A 868 20.69 -22.31 -14.91
C ARG A 868 21.68 -22.44 -16.07
N GLY A 869 21.77 -21.41 -16.93
CA GLY A 869 22.68 -21.38 -18.07
C GLY A 869 22.20 -22.17 -19.28
N GLU A 870 20.90 -22.46 -19.33
CA GLU A 870 20.22 -23.07 -20.48
C GLU A 870 20.19 -22.08 -21.67
N CYS A 871 20.09 -20.77 -21.39
CA CYS A 871 20.14 -19.69 -22.37
C CYS A 871 21.46 -18.91 -22.19
N PHE A 872 22.45 -19.11 -23.08
CA PHE A 872 23.75 -18.44 -22.94
C PHE A 872 24.44 -18.05 -24.25
N GLU A 873 24.35 -18.84 -25.31
CA GLU A 873 25.05 -18.53 -26.56
C GLU A 873 24.24 -17.57 -27.43
N CYS A 874 24.73 -16.35 -27.59
CA CYS A 874 24.12 -15.36 -28.49
C CYS A 874 24.11 -15.84 -29.95
N ASP A 875 22.96 -15.71 -30.60
CA ASP A 875 22.73 -16.03 -32.02
C ASP A 875 22.97 -17.52 -32.36
N ARG A 876 22.85 -18.43 -31.39
CA ARG A 876 22.92 -19.89 -31.54
C ARG A 876 21.80 -20.58 -30.77
N ASP A 877 21.42 -21.78 -31.22
CA ASP A 877 20.44 -22.65 -30.55
C ASP A 877 19.07 -22.00 -30.23
N GLY A 878 18.70 -20.95 -30.96
CA GLY A 878 17.43 -20.22 -30.75
C GLY A 878 17.47 -19.12 -29.69
N HIS A 879 18.64 -18.82 -29.10
CA HIS A 879 18.84 -17.73 -28.15
C HIS A 879 19.44 -16.49 -28.82
N TYR A 880 18.89 -15.32 -28.52
CA TYR A 880 19.23 -14.08 -29.21
C TYR A 880 19.63 -13.00 -28.21
N CYS A 881 20.68 -12.25 -28.53
CA CYS A 881 21.16 -11.18 -27.67
C CYS A 881 20.74 -9.83 -28.24
N VAL A 882 20.21 -8.97 -27.37
CA VAL A 882 19.78 -7.62 -27.70
C VAL A 882 20.54 -6.65 -26.83
N GLU A 883 21.20 -5.66 -27.45
CA GLU A 883 21.83 -4.56 -26.69
C GLU A 883 20.75 -3.72 -26.00
N PHE A 884 20.91 -3.52 -24.70
CA PHE A 884 20.00 -2.72 -23.87
C PHE A 884 20.11 -1.22 -24.20
N GLY A 885 19.02 -0.48 -23.97
CA GLY A 885 19.00 0.97 -24.13
C GLY A 885 18.84 1.42 -25.59
N LEU A 886 19.52 2.51 -25.98
CA LEU A 886 19.26 3.16 -27.28
C LEU A 886 19.56 2.27 -28.50
N LYS A 887 20.40 1.25 -28.36
CA LYS A 887 20.77 0.32 -29.44
C LYS A 887 19.84 -0.88 -29.62
N ALA A 888 18.80 -1.01 -28.78
CA ALA A 888 17.86 -2.13 -28.85
C ALA A 888 17.19 -2.25 -30.23
N LYS A 889 16.82 -1.11 -30.85
CA LYS A 889 16.19 -1.08 -32.18
C LYS A 889 17.09 -1.65 -33.27
N GLU A 890 18.37 -1.27 -33.27
CA GLU A 890 19.35 -1.75 -34.25
C GLU A 890 19.61 -3.24 -34.08
N SER A 891 19.76 -3.68 -32.82
CA SER A 891 19.91 -5.10 -32.47
C SER A 891 18.72 -5.93 -32.95
N TYR A 892 17.50 -5.47 -32.68
CA TYR A 892 16.27 -6.16 -33.07
C TYR A 892 16.10 -6.21 -34.60
N THR A 893 16.37 -5.09 -35.30
CA THR A 893 16.30 -5.03 -36.77
C THR A 893 17.28 -6.01 -37.41
N ARG A 894 18.53 -6.08 -36.91
CA ARG A 894 19.53 -7.06 -37.36
C ARG A 894 19.04 -8.50 -37.21
N LEU A 895 18.33 -8.82 -36.13
CA LEU A 895 17.80 -10.16 -35.91
C LEU A 895 16.67 -10.49 -36.90
N ILE A 896 15.83 -9.52 -37.26
CA ILE A 896 14.80 -9.70 -38.31
C ILE A 896 15.45 -9.89 -39.68
N GLU A 897 16.38 -9.02 -40.07
CA GLU A 897 17.04 -9.04 -41.39
C GLU A 897 17.81 -10.35 -41.64
N ASN A 898 18.38 -10.93 -40.59
CA ASN A 898 19.07 -12.21 -40.66
C ASN A 898 18.11 -13.43 -40.61
N GLY A 899 16.80 -13.22 -40.60
CA GLY A 899 15.78 -14.29 -40.57
C GLY A 899 15.72 -15.05 -39.25
N ILE A 900 16.26 -14.47 -38.18
CA ILE A 900 16.36 -15.08 -36.85
C ILE A 900 15.03 -14.93 -36.10
N ILE A 901 14.47 -13.72 -36.08
CA ILE A 901 13.10 -13.47 -35.61
C ILE A 901 12.14 -13.76 -36.76
N LYS A 902 11.37 -14.85 -36.64
CA LYS A 902 10.46 -15.34 -37.69
C LYS A 902 9.08 -14.69 -37.63
N ASP A 903 8.62 -14.33 -36.43
CA ASP A 903 7.37 -13.60 -36.22
C ASP A 903 7.68 -12.28 -35.50
N PRO A 904 7.78 -11.17 -36.25
CA PRO A 904 7.97 -9.84 -35.67
C PRO A 904 6.81 -9.40 -34.75
N ASN A 905 5.65 -10.06 -34.83
CA ASN A 905 4.50 -9.75 -33.99
C ASN A 905 4.55 -10.45 -32.63
N ALA A 906 5.43 -11.43 -32.43
CA ALA A 906 5.62 -12.09 -31.15
C ALA A 906 6.53 -11.25 -30.23
N PRO A 907 6.18 -11.08 -28.94
CA PRO A 907 7.05 -10.38 -28.00
C PRO A 907 8.35 -11.14 -27.80
N LEU A 908 9.47 -10.41 -27.70
CA LEU A 908 10.77 -10.96 -27.34
C LEU A 908 11.13 -10.57 -25.90
N SER A 909 10.91 -11.48 -24.96
CA SER A 909 11.39 -11.32 -23.58
C SER A 909 12.88 -11.62 -23.48
N VAL A 910 13.65 -10.69 -22.91
CA VAL A 910 15.09 -10.83 -22.71
C VAL A 910 15.48 -10.59 -21.25
N TYR A 911 16.40 -11.39 -20.75
CA TYR A 911 16.84 -11.39 -19.36
C TYR A 911 18.30 -10.97 -19.24
N MET A 912 18.64 -10.33 -18.12
CA MET A 912 20.00 -9.98 -17.74
C MET A 912 20.11 -9.80 -16.23
N ILE A 913 21.33 -9.78 -15.71
CA ILE A 913 21.66 -9.49 -14.32
C ILE A 913 22.39 -8.14 -14.28
N THR A 914 22.00 -7.27 -13.35
CA THR A 914 22.62 -5.95 -13.16
C THR A 914 23.18 -5.82 -11.74
N GLY A 915 24.02 -4.82 -11.53
CA GLY A 915 24.58 -4.48 -10.23
C GLY A 915 23.61 -3.69 -9.34
N ALA A 916 23.97 -3.57 -8.05
CA ALA A 916 23.26 -2.70 -7.11
C ALA A 916 23.61 -1.21 -7.24
N GLU A 917 24.75 -0.88 -7.85
CA GLU A 917 25.27 0.48 -7.98
C GLU A 917 25.82 0.74 -9.39
N PRO A 918 25.83 2.00 -9.87
CA PRO A 918 26.42 2.38 -11.15
C PRO A 918 27.94 2.10 -11.21
N PRO A 919 28.48 1.72 -12.38
CA PRO A 919 27.73 1.34 -13.57
C PRO A 919 26.98 0.03 -13.32
N TYR A 920 25.71 -0.05 -13.71
CA TYR A 920 24.81 -1.17 -13.40
C TYR A 920 25.04 -2.39 -14.30
N CYS A 921 25.56 -2.18 -15.50
CA CYS A 921 25.95 -3.23 -16.42
C CYS A 921 26.87 -4.27 -15.75
N ARG A 922 26.71 -5.55 -16.10
CA ARG A 922 27.58 -6.64 -15.64
C ARG A 922 27.91 -7.55 -16.81
N SER A 923 29.06 -8.21 -16.72
CA SER A 923 29.45 -9.29 -17.62
C SER A 923 28.88 -10.60 -17.11
N HIS A 924 28.26 -11.38 -18.01
CA HIS A 924 27.62 -12.64 -17.69
C HIS A 924 28.55 -13.82 -17.98
N PHE A 925 28.84 -14.58 -16.92
CA PHE A 925 29.71 -15.73 -16.95
C PHE A 925 28.92 -17.02 -16.74
N ARG A 926 29.00 -17.97 -17.69
CA ARG A 926 28.59 -19.36 -17.43
C ARG A 926 29.74 -20.08 -16.76
N ILE A 927 29.54 -20.41 -15.48
CA ILE A 927 30.48 -21.18 -14.69
C ILE A 927 30.04 -22.64 -14.70
N THR A 928 30.94 -23.55 -15.07
CA THR A 928 30.74 -24.99 -14.92
C THR A 928 31.80 -25.54 -13.97
N LEU A 929 31.35 -25.99 -12.80
CA LEU A 929 32.16 -26.64 -11.77
C LEU A 929 32.11 -28.16 -12.01
N SER A 930 33.26 -28.79 -12.24
CA SER A 930 33.39 -30.25 -12.30
C SER A 930 34.00 -30.75 -11.00
N VAL A 931 33.27 -31.58 -10.25
CA VAL A 931 33.77 -32.26 -9.05
C VAL A 931 34.52 -33.52 -9.48
N SER A 932 35.69 -33.76 -8.88
CA SER A 932 36.55 -34.90 -9.19
C SER A 932 35.84 -36.23 -8.90
N ASP A 933 36.05 -37.22 -9.78
CA ASP A 933 35.64 -38.61 -9.65
C ASP A 933 36.80 -39.54 -9.26
N GLU A 934 37.94 -38.96 -8.87
CA GLU A 934 39.09 -39.73 -8.38
C GLU A 934 38.84 -40.37 -7.01
N GLU A 935 39.65 -41.37 -6.68
CA GLU A 935 39.50 -42.21 -5.49
C GLU A 935 39.39 -41.39 -4.19
N GLU A 936 40.19 -40.33 -4.02
CA GLU A 936 40.12 -39.48 -2.82
C GLU A 936 38.79 -38.73 -2.67
N SER A 937 38.18 -38.32 -3.78
CA SER A 937 36.88 -37.63 -3.83
C SER A 937 35.74 -38.61 -3.54
N LEU A 938 35.80 -39.80 -4.15
CA LEU A 938 34.85 -40.88 -3.93
C LEU A 938 34.86 -41.39 -2.48
N ILE A 939 36.05 -41.56 -1.89
CA ILE A 939 36.21 -41.98 -0.49
C ILE A 939 35.66 -40.91 0.46
N HIS A 940 35.86 -39.63 0.16
CA HIS A 940 35.36 -38.55 0.99
C HIS A 940 33.81 -38.44 0.94
N GLY A 941 33.25 -38.59 -0.26
CA GLY A 941 31.84 -38.37 -0.54
C GLY A 941 31.49 -36.89 -0.75
N GLY A 942 30.26 -36.64 -1.20
CA GLY A 942 29.78 -35.29 -1.50
C GLY A 942 29.48 -34.45 -0.27
N GLU A 943 29.49 -33.14 -0.43
CA GLU A 943 29.30 -32.17 0.67
C GLU A 943 28.33 -31.05 0.28
N ILE A 944 27.69 -30.47 1.30
CA ILE A 944 26.75 -29.35 1.15
C ILE A 944 27.39 -28.02 1.54
N GLY A 945 27.17 -26.98 0.73
CA GLY A 945 27.48 -25.62 1.14
C GLY A 945 27.27 -24.61 0.04
N LYS A 946 27.72 -23.38 0.27
CA LYS A 946 27.56 -22.27 -0.66
C LYS A 946 28.90 -21.89 -1.27
N MET A 947 29.04 -22.12 -2.57
CA MET A 947 30.24 -21.71 -3.32
C MET A 947 30.08 -20.29 -3.84
N SER A 948 31.19 -19.56 -3.92
CA SER A 948 31.27 -18.22 -4.47
C SER A 948 32.62 -18.02 -5.15
N LEU A 949 32.63 -17.25 -6.24
CA LEU A 949 33.79 -17.06 -7.10
C LEU A 949 34.13 -15.58 -7.21
N GLU A 950 35.41 -15.25 -7.16
CA GLU A 950 35.93 -13.94 -7.56
C GLU A 950 36.96 -14.12 -8.68
N LEU A 951 36.73 -13.49 -9.82
CA LEU A 951 37.60 -13.50 -10.99
C LEU A 951 38.59 -12.34 -10.90
N HIS A 952 39.86 -12.62 -11.16
CA HIS A 952 40.93 -11.62 -11.17
C HIS A 952 41.51 -11.53 -12.58
N GLY A 953 41.48 -10.34 -13.16
CA GLY A 953 42.04 -10.08 -14.48
C GLY A 953 43.27 -9.18 -14.47
N GLU A 954 43.77 -8.91 -15.66
CA GLU A 954 44.88 -7.98 -15.88
C GLU A 954 44.57 -6.57 -15.34
N GLY A 955 45.61 -5.84 -14.93
CA GLY A 955 45.46 -4.51 -14.33
C GLY A 955 44.87 -4.51 -12.90
N GLY A 956 44.71 -5.68 -12.28
CA GLY A 956 44.20 -5.81 -10.91
C GLY A 956 42.68 -5.68 -10.78
N VAL A 957 41.96 -5.67 -11.90
CA VAL A 957 40.49 -5.60 -11.93
C VAL A 957 39.90 -6.90 -11.38
N ARG A 958 38.89 -6.77 -10.52
CA ARG A 958 38.18 -7.90 -9.90
C ARG A 958 36.72 -7.89 -10.30
N SER A 959 36.13 -9.06 -10.46
CA SER A 959 34.70 -9.18 -10.76
C SER A 959 33.80 -8.80 -9.58
N GLY A 960 34.36 -8.76 -8.36
CA GLY A 960 33.62 -8.88 -7.11
C GLY A 960 33.23 -10.33 -6.83
N LYS A 961 32.85 -10.62 -5.59
CA LYS A 961 32.40 -11.95 -5.14
C LYS A 961 31.03 -12.26 -5.77
N MET A 962 30.95 -13.37 -6.50
CA MET A 962 29.75 -13.87 -7.17
C MET A 962 29.33 -15.20 -6.55
N ASP A 963 28.14 -15.26 -5.97
CA ASP A 963 27.62 -16.49 -5.37
C ASP A 963 27.15 -17.48 -6.45
N PHE A 964 27.65 -18.73 -6.41
CA PHE A 964 27.29 -19.77 -7.37
C PHE A 964 25.80 -20.14 -7.32
N SER A 965 25.21 -20.09 -6.12
CA SER A 965 23.80 -20.37 -5.87
C SER A 965 23.29 -19.52 -4.70
N LYS A 966 21.98 -19.24 -4.67
CA LYS A 966 21.34 -18.54 -3.54
C LYS A 966 21.30 -19.42 -2.29
N ASP A 967 20.91 -20.67 -2.47
CA ASP A 967 20.80 -21.70 -1.41
C ASP A 967 22.01 -22.65 -1.43
N PRO A 968 22.34 -23.32 -0.31
CA PRO A 968 23.40 -24.33 -0.28
C PRO A 968 23.11 -25.48 -1.25
N VAL A 969 24.13 -25.89 -2.01
CA VAL A 969 24.06 -26.98 -2.99
C VAL A 969 24.86 -28.17 -2.46
N TYR A 970 24.35 -29.38 -2.72
CA TYR A 970 25.08 -30.62 -2.49
C TYR A 970 25.93 -30.96 -3.71
N PHE A 971 27.24 -31.01 -3.52
CA PHE A 971 28.24 -31.31 -4.56
C PHE A 971 28.68 -32.75 -4.44
N GLU A 972 28.26 -33.60 -5.38
CA GLU A 972 28.59 -35.01 -5.45
C GLU A 972 29.87 -35.26 -6.27
N PRO A 973 30.70 -36.25 -5.89
CA PRO A 973 31.85 -36.67 -6.69
C PRO A 973 31.44 -37.04 -8.12
N GLY A 974 32.20 -36.56 -9.12
CA GLY A 974 31.89 -36.72 -10.54
C GLY A 974 30.76 -35.84 -11.08
N GLY A 975 30.10 -35.05 -10.22
CA GLY A 975 29.02 -34.14 -10.61
C GLY A 975 29.51 -32.93 -11.42
N ASN A 976 28.70 -32.48 -12.36
CA ASN A 976 28.91 -31.23 -13.11
C ASN A 976 27.78 -30.24 -12.79
N TYR A 977 28.16 -29.06 -12.33
CA TYR A 977 27.23 -28.01 -11.90
C TYR A 977 27.44 -26.76 -12.73
N SER A 978 26.37 -26.22 -13.31
CA SER A 978 26.42 -24.98 -14.09
C SER A 978 25.52 -23.88 -13.54
N ALA A 979 25.98 -22.64 -13.58
CA ALA A 979 25.20 -21.46 -13.24
C ALA A 979 25.65 -20.24 -14.04
N ILE A 980 24.75 -19.28 -14.26
CA ILE A 980 25.09 -17.96 -14.77
C ILE A 980 25.34 -17.00 -13.62
N LEU A 981 26.54 -16.44 -13.60
CA LEU A 981 26.98 -15.42 -12.64
C LEU A 981 27.20 -14.10 -13.35
N ALA A 982 27.08 -13.00 -12.63
CA ALA A 982 27.34 -11.68 -13.18
C ALA A 982 28.26 -10.87 -12.27
N GLY A 983 29.28 -10.27 -12.88
CA GLY A 983 30.30 -9.50 -12.18
C GLY A 983 30.88 -8.41 -13.06
N THR A 984 31.79 -7.62 -12.49
CA THR A 984 32.53 -6.62 -13.26
C THR A 984 33.38 -7.31 -14.34
N HIS A 985 33.42 -6.73 -15.54
CA HIS A 985 34.28 -7.23 -16.61
C HIS A 985 35.76 -7.13 -16.20
N VAL A 986 36.48 -8.27 -16.19
CA VAL A 986 37.88 -8.33 -15.73
C VAL A 986 38.90 -8.30 -16.86
N GLY A 987 38.49 -8.29 -18.12
CA GLY A 987 39.40 -8.45 -19.25
C GLY A 987 39.99 -9.86 -19.30
N LYS A 988 41.31 -9.98 -19.56
CA LYS A 988 41.97 -11.28 -19.61
C LYS A 988 42.08 -11.88 -18.20
N LEU A 989 41.52 -13.06 -18.02
CA LEU A 989 41.52 -13.78 -16.74
C LEU A 989 42.92 -14.27 -16.38
N LEU A 990 43.37 -13.95 -15.16
CA LEU A 990 44.64 -14.40 -14.59
C LEU A 990 44.45 -15.54 -13.59
N LYS A 991 43.48 -15.39 -12.68
CA LYS A 991 43.17 -16.40 -11.66
C LYS A 991 41.73 -16.30 -11.16
N VAL A 992 41.29 -17.33 -10.46
CA VAL A 992 39.98 -17.43 -9.85
C VAL A 992 40.14 -17.82 -8.40
N LEU A 993 39.44 -17.12 -7.51
CA LEU A 993 39.34 -17.46 -6.10
C LEU A 993 37.97 -18.10 -5.86
N LEU A 994 37.97 -19.35 -5.42
CA LEU A 994 36.76 -20.09 -5.02
C LEU A 994 36.69 -20.14 -3.50
N THR A 995 35.62 -19.59 -2.94
CA THR A 995 35.30 -19.67 -1.51
C THR A 995 34.08 -20.57 -1.31
N TRP A 996 34.17 -21.50 -0.36
CA TRP A 996 33.09 -22.42 -0.02
C TRP A 996 32.73 -22.29 1.46
N GLU A 997 31.52 -21.81 1.74
CA GLU A 997 30.98 -21.70 3.09
C GLU A 997 30.20 -22.97 3.44
N TYR A 998 30.65 -23.68 4.47
CA TYR A 998 29.97 -24.89 4.95
C TYR A 998 28.71 -24.48 5.71
N ARG A 999 27.54 -24.88 5.21
CA ARG A 999 26.22 -24.54 5.79
C ARG A 999 25.39 -25.80 5.94
N THR A 1000 25.26 -26.28 7.17
CA THR A 1000 24.48 -27.49 7.51
C THR A 1000 23.20 -27.16 8.24
N ASN A 1001 22.21 -28.05 8.17
CA ASN A 1001 21.00 -27.91 8.97
C ASN A 1001 21.25 -28.43 10.41
N PRO A 1002 21.11 -27.60 11.46
CA PRO A 1002 21.28 -28.03 12.85
C PRO A 1002 20.19 -29.01 13.33
N LEU A 1003 19.16 -29.28 12.54
CA LEU A 1003 18.13 -30.27 12.84
C LEU A 1003 18.28 -31.58 12.02
N ASN A 1004 19.27 -31.65 11.12
CA ASN A 1004 19.56 -32.86 10.35
C ASN A 1004 20.95 -33.43 10.70
N PRO A 1005 21.05 -34.36 11.66
CA PRO A 1005 22.33 -34.90 12.12
C PRO A 1005 23.10 -35.69 11.04
N LEU A 1006 22.45 -36.08 9.93
CA LEU A 1006 23.13 -36.71 8.79
C LEU A 1006 24.00 -35.73 7.99
N THR A 1007 23.85 -34.42 8.21
CA THR A 1007 24.66 -33.38 7.54
C THR A 1007 25.85 -32.92 8.38
N TRP A 1008 26.04 -33.45 9.60
CA TRP A 1008 27.05 -33.00 10.53
C TRP A 1008 28.36 -33.78 10.39
N ARG A 1009 29.46 -33.08 10.08
CA ARG A 1009 30.83 -33.63 10.14
C ARG A 1009 31.55 -33.09 11.37
N LEU A 1010 31.43 -33.78 12.51
CA LEU A 1010 31.99 -33.32 13.80
C LEU A 1010 33.50 -33.59 13.98
N LEU A 1011 34.12 -34.40 13.12
CA LEU A 1011 35.49 -34.91 13.30
C LEU A 1011 36.41 -34.76 12.07
N VAL A 1012 35.90 -34.23 10.95
CA VAL A 1012 36.64 -34.10 9.69
C VAL A 1012 36.43 -32.69 9.15
N VAL A 1013 37.51 -32.02 8.72
CA VAL A 1013 37.43 -30.72 8.06
C VAL A 1013 36.65 -30.89 6.75
N PRO A 1014 35.50 -30.22 6.56
CA PRO A 1014 34.74 -30.33 5.32
C PRO A 1014 35.61 -29.91 4.13
N ARG A 1015 35.55 -30.67 3.03
CA ARG A 1015 36.28 -30.38 1.78
C ARG A 1015 35.52 -30.89 0.55
N VAL A 1016 35.74 -30.23 -0.59
CA VAL A 1016 35.23 -30.65 -1.91
C VAL A 1016 36.38 -30.71 -2.91
N TYR A 1017 36.50 -31.78 -3.69
CA TYR A 1017 37.54 -31.90 -4.71
C TYR A 1017 37.02 -31.36 -6.04
N VAL A 1018 37.26 -30.08 -6.33
CA VAL A 1018 36.87 -29.48 -7.62
C VAL A 1018 38.00 -29.70 -8.62
N GLN A 1019 37.78 -30.57 -9.61
CA GLN A 1019 38.78 -30.93 -10.63
C GLN A 1019 39.11 -29.74 -11.54
N ARG A 1020 38.08 -29.04 -12.03
CA ARG A 1020 38.24 -27.88 -12.91
C ARG A 1020 37.03 -26.98 -12.89
N ILE A 1021 37.26 -25.72 -13.26
CA ILE A 1021 36.23 -24.71 -13.45
C ILE A 1021 36.32 -24.21 -14.89
N ARG A 1022 35.26 -24.40 -15.68
CA ARG A 1022 35.11 -23.79 -17.00
C ARG A 1022 34.33 -22.49 -16.87
N ILE A 1023 34.86 -21.43 -17.47
CA ILE A 1023 34.31 -20.08 -17.42
C ILE A 1023 34.08 -19.63 -18.85
N GLN A 1024 32.85 -19.30 -19.18
CA GLN A 1024 32.49 -18.77 -20.50
C GLN A 1024 31.90 -17.38 -20.31
N LEU A 1025 32.27 -16.43 -21.17
CA LEU A 1025 31.78 -15.06 -21.12
C LEU A 1025 30.82 -14.82 -22.28
N MET A 1026 29.59 -14.39 -21.98
CA MET A 1026 28.51 -14.25 -22.95
C MET A 1026 28.82 -13.17 -23.98
N GLU A 1027 29.26 -12.00 -23.51
CA GLU A 1027 29.39 -10.81 -24.35
C GLU A 1027 30.56 -10.88 -25.34
N MET A 1028 31.61 -11.65 -25.03
CA MET A 1028 32.78 -11.83 -25.90
C MET A 1028 32.90 -13.22 -26.54
N ARG A 1029 32.02 -14.17 -26.17
CA ARG A 1029 32.04 -15.58 -26.63
C ARG A 1029 33.39 -16.28 -26.40
N THR A 1030 34.06 -15.94 -25.31
CA THR A 1030 35.34 -16.55 -24.92
C THR A 1030 35.13 -17.63 -23.86
N SER A 1031 35.98 -18.67 -23.85
CA SER A 1031 35.98 -19.72 -22.82
C SER A 1031 37.39 -19.95 -22.27
N VAL A 1032 37.50 -20.10 -20.96
CA VAL A 1032 38.74 -20.40 -20.24
C VAL A 1032 38.47 -21.54 -19.26
N VAL A 1033 39.46 -22.42 -19.07
CA VAL A 1033 39.43 -23.46 -18.04
C VAL A 1033 40.53 -23.17 -17.03
N VAL A 1034 40.22 -23.31 -15.74
CA VAL A 1034 41.15 -23.17 -14.63
C VAL A 1034 41.06 -24.39 -13.72
N CYS A 1035 42.18 -24.79 -13.13
CA CYS A 1035 42.31 -25.98 -12.30
C CYS A 1035 42.98 -25.60 -10.97
N PRO A 1036 42.80 -26.39 -9.89
CA PRO A 1036 43.47 -26.15 -8.63
C PRO A 1036 44.95 -26.55 -8.74
N LEU A 1037 45.81 -26.00 -7.89
CA LEU A 1037 47.22 -26.40 -7.85
C LEU A 1037 47.35 -27.82 -7.30
N ASN A 1038 47.93 -28.74 -8.07
CA ASN A 1038 48.17 -30.15 -7.68
C ASN A 1038 46.91 -30.86 -7.14
N ASP A 1039 45.75 -30.65 -7.77
CA ASP A 1039 44.47 -31.29 -7.37
C ASP A 1039 44.07 -31.05 -5.90
N ALA A 1040 44.56 -29.95 -5.32
CA ALA A 1040 44.29 -29.63 -3.93
C ALA A 1040 42.77 -29.48 -3.65
N PRO A 1041 42.26 -30.07 -2.54
CA PRO A 1041 40.85 -29.96 -2.21
C PRO A 1041 40.47 -28.53 -1.84
N VAL A 1042 39.25 -28.12 -2.21
CA VAL A 1042 38.62 -26.87 -1.80
C VAL A 1042 38.27 -27.00 -0.32
N ARG A 1043 38.94 -26.21 0.52
CA ARG A 1043 38.70 -26.20 1.97
C ARG A 1043 37.60 -25.21 2.32
N ALA A 1044 36.75 -25.58 3.27
CA ALA A 1044 35.70 -24.70 3.79
C ALA A 1044 36.31 -23.44 4.41
N ASP A 1045 35.61 -22.32 4.22
CA ASP A 1045 35.88 -21.01 4.81
C ASP A 1045 37.30 -20.46 4.52
N GLN A 1046 37.89 -20.90 3.39
CA GLN A 1046 39.19 -20.43 2.88
C GLN A 1046 39.09 -20.04 1.41
N GLU A 1047 39.99 -19.17 0.95
CA GLU A 1047 40.15 -18.86 -0.47
C GLU A 1047 40.98 -19.95 -1.16
N ASN A 1048 40.42 -20.55 -2.20
CA ASN A 1048 41.07 -21.60 -2.97
C ASN A 1048 41.39 -21.06 -4.37
N GLU A 1049 42.66 -21.03 -4.75
CA GLU A 1049 43.13 -20.42 -6.00
C GLU A 1049 43.16 -21.41 -7.16
N PHE A 1050 42.60 -21.00 -8.30
CA PHE A 1050 42.60 -21.75 -9.56
C PHE A 1050 43.25 -20.91 -10.68
N LYS A 1051 44.05 -21.56 -11.52
CA LYS A 1051 44.68 -20.94 -12.71
C LYS A 1051 44.64 -21.87 -13.92
N SER A 1052 44.68 -21.29 -15.11
CA SER A 1052 44.78 -22.08 -16.35
C SER A 1052 46.09 -22.83 -16.47
N GLU A 1053 47.18 -22.28 -15.91
CA GLU A 1053 48.50 -22.93 -15.87
C GLU A 1053 48.50 -24.23 -15.07
N TYR A 1054 47.60 -24.37 -14.10
CA TYR A 1054 47.48 -25.57 -13.26
C TYR A 1054 46.74 -26.71 -13.97
N CYS A 1055 46.16 -26.50 -15.16
CA CYS A 1055 45.43 -27.54 -15.90
C CYS A 1055 46.34 -28.44 -16.77
N ALA A 1056 47.62 -28.12 -16.87
CA ALA A 1056 48.57 -28.77 -17.77
C ALA A 1056 49.52 -29.74 -17.06
N SER A 1057 49.30 -29.99 -15.76
CA SER A 1057 50.07 -30.93 -14.93
C SER A 1057 49.49 -32.34 -14.97
#